data_AF-A0A6P0YHR8-F1
#
_entry.id   AF-A0A6P0YHR8-F1
#
_cell.length_a   1.000
_cell.length_b   1.000
_cell.length_c   1.000
_cell.angle_alpha   90.00
_cell.angle_beta   90.00
_cell.angle_gamma   90.00
#
_symmetry.space_group_name_H-M   'P 1'
#
loop_
_entity.id
_entity.type
_entity.pdbx_description
1 polymer ?
#
loop_
_entity_poly.entity_id
_entity_poly.type
_entity_poly.pdbx_seq_one_letter_code
_entity_poly.pdbx_strand_id
1 'polypeptide(L)'
;MKLLTTSLTGKAAFDKFLSIFGSGTIWLKTGHSDFWRGEITDGNCTICKTKKTDKGDRELIGKPHTFDKLRRISEYKPGGAFFIPGRPSDAPLKEFHTGSNLVSCEMDNGTTEEQSARIEWFSSTSGLDWALIIGSGGKSKHPHLKASEWLDVEQRLYLQKLLNMAMRSDPAVNNPHQPMRIPGFYRKEKEKEQTLDYYSYSAYSYEQLLESISKVFVALGWKIPGPEQLTREGEGTALWGEVQRVLKRKKLKDFDYSQLSDNDVISTIKELLDKPSDYFDKLHQSADPTPPEEVAEIKRSLGPIITNPGNGTVDLLDCLYPYYQDLIKSGVRAGGAGRDPEGFKLSCHIQQVEEILSRNNINYSGNGRSLLDEYCARCSPALSRRDSDKLWGRYSKYGNRYTLDEGILLRKVAKLLGVVAKKISTISRDQWYRIVNLVSNQIKTYTPDTSTTISFYNTPTQKLANKLGETLIAPNSQGDFLYNKKALLKLLADHDKTIPLRLYPSVGYQSDRRVNYYKKLGEWLTKKGYQVEIGWYEQWYQKSATLPEFLESGDEIKYISRDEFLEKNRYSKLCYKRSKEFTPNIEYNQQYLDGEAIAKQIVQPRSLTAIKSPMGTGKTVLIGKILEQFPGKGAFLIAHRNSLLQQTCKEQGFTHMRFEDAYHLARRSGTHLAFCPDSITRIDYEDLE
;
A
#
# COMPACT_ATOMS: atom_id res chain seq x y z
N MET A 1 13.80 33.15 -27.33
CA MET A 1 12.55 33.22 -26.55
C MET A 1 12.67 34.39 -25.58
N LYS A 2 11.63 35.20 -25.39
CA LYS A 2 11.60 36.23 -24.34
C LYS A 2 10.31 36.03 -23.55
N LEU A 3 10.40 35.85 -22.23
CA LEU A 3 9.22 35.79 -21.36
C LEU A 3 8.38 37.07 -21.53
N LEU A 4 7.08 36.97 -21.25
CA LEU A 4 6.21 38.15 -21.30
C LEU A 4 6.74 39.21 -20.33
N THR A 5 6.76 40.46 -20.77
CA THR A 5 7.07 41.61 -19.90
C THR A 5 6.06 41.72 -18.75
N THR A 6 4.85 41.22 -18.95
CA THR A 6 3.83 41.10 -17.92
C THR A 6 3.11 39.76 -18.11
N SER A 7 3.23 38.86 -17.14
CA SER A 7 2.52 37.58 -17.17
C SER A 7 1.01 37.79 -17.19
N LEU A 8 0.29 36.96 -17.95
CA LEU A 8 -1.17 37.01 -17.96
C LEU A 8 -1.73 36.37 -16.68
N THR A 9 -2.81 36.96 -16.19
CA THR A 9 -3.61 36.46 -15.06
C THR A 9 -5.09 36.33 -15.43
N GLY A 10 -5.87 35.74 -14.53
CA GLY A 10 -7.31 35.65 -14.58
C GLY A 10 -7.85 34.95 -15.82
N LYS A 11 -9.00 35.45 -16.28
CA LYS A 11 -9.69 34.91 -17.44
C LYS A 11 -8.84 34.98 -18.70
N ALA A 12 -8.07 36.07 -18.88
CA ALA A 12 -7.21 36.23 -20.04
C ALA A 12 -6.14 35.14 -20.15
N ALA A 13 -5.51 34.78 -19.02
CA ALA A 13 -4.54 33.69 -19.00
C ALA A 13 -5.18 32.32 -19.28
N PHE A 14 -6.38 32.08 -18.72
CA PHE A 14 -7.12 30.85 -18.94
C PHE A 14 -7.62 30.70 -20.38
N ASP A 15 -8.23 31.74 -20.95
CA ASP A 15 -8.69 31.76 -22.35
C ASP A 15 -7.52 31.52 -23.30
N LYS A 16 -6.36 32.15 -23.04
CA LYS A 16 -5.17 31.95 -23.86
C LYS A 16 -4.64 30.52 -23.75
N PHE A 17 -4.61 29.96 -22.54
CA PHE A 17 -4.29 28.56 -22.32
C PHE A 17 -5.22 27.64 -23.12
N LEU A 18 -6.54 27.86 -23.11
CA LEU A 18 -7.50 27.04 -23.85
C LEU A 18 -7.27 27.10 -25.36
N SER A 19 -6.92 28.27 -25.91
CA SER A 19 -6.62 28.42 -27.33
C SER A 19 -5.42 27.58 -27.79
N ILE A 20 -4.43 27.39 -26.90
CA ILE A 20 -3.24 26.59 -27.16
C ILE A 20 -3.49 25.12 -26.84
N PHE A 21 -4.24 24.84 -25.77
CA PHE A 21 -4.65 23.50 -25.42
C PHE A 21 -5.41 22.86 -26.58
N GLY A 22 -6.35 23.59 -27.21
CA GLY A 22 -7.14 23.16 -28.35
C GLY A 22 -8.50 22.58 -27.97
N SER A 23 -9.31 22.22 -28.96
CA SER A 23 -10.66 21.66 -28.78
C SER A 23 -10.66 20.24 -28.18
N GLY A 24 -11.77 19.86 -27.54
CA GLY A 24 -11.99 18.54 -26.96
C GLY A 24 -12.15 18.55 -25.43
N THR A 25 -12.07 17.36 -24.83
CA THR A 25 -12.30 17.19 -23.40
C THR A 25 -11.12 17.68 -22.56
N ILE A 26 -11.40 18.44 -21.50
CA ILE A 26 -10.43 18.86 -20.49
C ILE A 26 -10.87 18.39 -19.11
N TRP A 27 -9.95 17.84 -18.34
CA TRP A 27 -10.20 17.50 -16.95
C TRP A 27 -9.46 18.47 -16.04
N LEU A 28 -10.19 19.06 -15.12
CA LEU A 28 -9.68 20.02 -14.16
C LEU A 28 -9.78 19.45 -12.75
N LYS A 29 -8.87 19.87 -11.87
CA LYS A 29 -8.92 19.59 -10.44
C LYS A 29 -8.78 20.90 -9.69
N THR A 30 -9.67 21.14 -8.73
CA THR A 30 -9.58 22.31 -7.83
C THR A 30 -9.31 21.85 -6.41
N GLY A 31 -8.33 22.47 -5.76
CA GLY A 31 -7.83 22.04 -4.46
C GLY A 31 -7.40 20.56 -4.42
N HIS A 32 -7.70 19.85 -3.33
CA HIS A 32 -7.16 18.51 -3.11
C HIS A 32 -7.98 17.36 -3.71
N SER A 33 -9.30 17.53 -3.93
CA SER A 33 -10.19 16.39 -4.21
C SER A 33 -11.30 16.60 -5.23
N ASP A 34 -11.63 17.86 -5.59
CA ASP A 34 -12.71 18.14 -6.54
C ASP A 34 -12.20 18.03 -7.97
N PHE A 35 -12.89 17.25 -8.80
CA PHE A 35 -12.59 17.12 -10.23
C PHE A 35 -13.77 17.59 -11.05
N TRP A 36 -13.43 18.13 -12.21
CA TRP A 36 -14.35 18.70 -13.17
C TRP A 36 -13.99 18.18 -14.55
N ARG A 37 -14.99 18.00 -15.39
CA ARG A 37 -14.81 17.69 -16.81
C ARG A 37 -15.41 18.84 -17.59
N GLY A 38 -14.64 19.37 -18.53
CA GLY A 38 -15.11 20.36 -19.47
C GLY A 38 -14.96 19.89 -20.91
N GLU A 39 -15.71 20.54 -21.79
CA GLU A 39 -15.59 20.41 -23.24
C GLU A 39 -15.19 21.76 -23.80
N ILE A 40 -14.16 21.76 -24.66
CA ILE A 40 -13.62 22.96 -25.30
C ILE A 40 -14.09 22.99 -26.76
N THR A 41 -14.83 24.03 -27.13
CA THR A 41 -15.34 24.27 -28.47
C THR A 41 -15.12 25.74 -28.82
N ASP A 42 -14.39 26.00 -29.91
CA ASP A 42 -14.10 27.35 -30.41
C ASP A 42 -13.54 28.32 -29.34
N GLY A 43 -12.62 27.82 -28.52
CA GLY A 43 -12.00 28.58 -27.43
C GLY A 43 -12.88 28.78 -26.19
N ASN A 44 -14.15 28.39 -26.25
CA ASN A 44 -15.05 28.37 -25.09
C ASN A 44 -14.94 27.04 -24.36
N CYS A 45 -15.06 27.07 -23.03
CA CYS A 45 -14.99 25.88 -22.19
C CYS A 45 -16.21 25.80 -21.27
N THR A 46 -17.02 24.76 -21.44
CA THR A 46 -18.15 24.45 -20.56
C THR A 46 -17.75 23.36 -19.59
N ILE A 47 -17.86 23.61 -18.27
CA ILE A 47 -17.29 22.70 -17.25
C ILE A 47 -18.36 22.17 -16.31
N CYS A 48 -18.45 20.84 -16.16
CA CYS A 48 -19.35 20.18 -15.23
C CYS A 48 -18.58 19.60 -14.03
N LYS A 49 -19.18 19.67 -12.83
CA LYS A 49 -18.62 19.03 -11.65
C LYS A 49 -18.73 17.52 -11.79
N THR A 50 -17.79 16.77 -11.23
CA THR A 50 -17.89 15.31 -11.15
C THR A 50 -18.07 14.82 -9.72
N LYS A 51 -18.80 13.72 -9.56
CA LYS A 51 -18.95 13.01 -8.29
C LYS A 51 -18.34 11.62 -8.43
N LYS A 52 -17.61 11.18 -7.40
CA LYS A 52 -17.09 9.82 -7.35
C LYS A 52 -18.25 8.85 -7.06
N THR A 53 -18.39 7.79 -7.86
CA THR A 53 -19.39 6.74 -7.66
C THR A 53 -18.86 5.69 -6.66
N ASP A 54 -19.73 4.81 -6.17
CA ASP A 54 -19.36 3.71 -5.26
C ASP A 54 -18.34 2.73 -5.88
N LYS A 55 -18.30 2.66 -7.22
CA LYS A 55 -17.35 1.83 -7.97
C LYS A 55 -15.97 2.47 -8.10
N GLY A 56 -15.84 3.75 -7.72
CA GLY A 56 -14.62 4.53 -7.87
C GLY A 56 -14.55 5.35 -9.16
N ASP A 57 -15.54 5.22 -10.04
CA ASP A 57 -15.70 5.99 -11.27
C ASP A 57 -16.15 7.43 -10.96
N ARG A 58 -16.34 8.24 -12.00
CA ARG A 58 -16.85 9.61 -11.86
C ARG A 58 -18.00 9.86 -12.81
N GLU A 59 -19.09 10.43 -12.30
CA GLU A 59 -20.24 10.87 -13.08
C GLU A 59 -20.34 12.40 -13.08
N LEU A 60 -20.88 12.98 -14.16
CA LEU A 60 -21.14 14.42 -14.24
C LEU A 60 -22.36 14.76 -13.37
N ILE A 61 -22.25 15.82 -12.59
CA ILE A 61 -23.32 16.31 -11.72
C ILE A 61 -23.53 17.82 -11.90
N GLY A 62 -24.80 18.22 -11.91
CA GLY A 62 -25.20 19.62 -11.98
C GLY A 62 -25.14 20.22 -13.38
N LYS A 63 -25.35 21.54 -13.43
CA LYS A 63 -25.32 22.32 -14.68
C LYS A 63 -23.88 22.70 -15.04
N PRO A 64 -23.58 22.92 -16.33
CA PRO A 64 -22.31 23.51 -16.74
C PRO A 64 -22.02 24.81 -16.00
N HIS A 65 -20.76 25.02 -15.68
CA HIS A 65 -20.23 26.16 -14.97
C HIS A 65 -19.25 26.93 -15.85
N THR A 66 -19.08 28.22 -15.53
CA THR A 66 -18.15 29.13 -16.18
C THR A 66 -16.80 29.17 -15.44
N PHE A 67 -15.81 29.78 -16.09
CA PHE A 67 -14.53 30.14 -15.47
C PHE A 67 -14.70 30.81 -14.09
N ASP A 68 -15.61 31.79 -13.98
CA ASP A 68 -15.79 32.56 -12.73
C ASP A 68 -16.17 31.68 -11.54
N LYS A 69 -16.94 30.61 -11.77
CA LYS A 69 -17.30 29.68 -10.71
C LYS A 69 -16.07 28.92 -10.21
N LEU A 70 -15.24 28.41 -11.11
CA LEU A 70 -14.00 27.73 -10.74
C LEU A 70 -13.01 28.68 -10.09
N ARG A 71 -12.91 29.92 -10.60
CA ARG A 71 -12.07 30.97 -10.02
C ARG A 71 -12.45 31.23 -8.57
N ARG A 72 -13.73 31.48 -8.28
CA ARG A 72 -14.21 31.65 -6.90
C ARG A 72 -13.85 30.45 -6.03
N ILE A 73 -14.00 29.22 -6.53
CA ILE A 73 -13.61 28.02 -5.77
C ILE A 73 -12.11 28.03 -5.43
N SER A 74 -11.24 28.42 -6.36
CA SER A 74 -9.79 28.53 -6.12
C SER A 74 -9.42 29.62 -5.11
N GLU A 75 -10.21 30.70 -5.02
CA GLU A 75 -10.01 31.77 -4.04
C GLU A 75 -10.35 31.30 -2.62
N TYR A 76 -11.34 30.40 -2.46
CA TYR A 76 -11.75 29.90 -1.15
C TYR A 76 -11.00 28.64 -0.69
N LYS A 77 -10.55 27.79 -1.61
CA LYS A 77 -9.92 26.49 -1.31
C LYS A 77 -8.40 26.53 -1.52
N PRO A 78 -7.61 25.89 -0.64
CA PRO A 78 -6.17 25.76 -0.86
C PRO A 78 -5.89 24.87 -2.08
N GLY A 79 -4.75 25.08 -2.71
CA GLY A 79 -4.19 24.27 -3.76
C GLY A 79 -4.39 24.82 -5.18
N GLY A 80 -5.18 25.87 -5.38
CA GLY A 80 -5.47 26.45 -6.70
C GLY A 80 -6.19 25.48 -7.64
N ALA A 81 -5.89 25.57 -8.93
CA ALA A 81 -6.43 24.72 -9.97
C ALA A 81 -5.35 23.97 -10.77
N PHE A 82 -5.73 22.83 -11.33
CA PHE A 82 -4.89 21.97 -12.15
C PHE A 82 -5.69 21.45 -13.35
N PHE A 83 -4.98 21.02 -14.39
CA PHE A 83 -5.52 20.29 -15.53
C PHE A 83 -4.80 18.93 -15.71
N ILE A 84 -5.45 18.00 -16.40
CA ILE A 84 -4.84 16.71 -16.79
C ILE A 84 -4.50 16.78 -18.28
N PRO A 85 -3.21 16.71 -18.68
CA PRO A 85 -2.80 16.99 -20.06
C PRO A 85 -3.40 16.04 -21.12
N GLY A 86 -3.64 14.77 -20.81
CA GLY A 86 -3.99 13.77 -21.82
C GLY A 86 -5.45 13.59 -22.18
N ARG A 87 -6.26 14.65 -22.06
CA ARG A 87 -7.68 14.72 -22.49
C ARG A 87 -8.46 13.39 -22.34
N PRO A 88 -8.47 12.76 -21.15
CA PRO A 88 -9.16 11.49 -21.01
C PRO A 88 -10.64 11.67 -21.37
N SER A 89 -11.15 10.81 -22.25
CA SER A 89 -12.53 10.91 -22.75
C SER A 89 -13.56 10.60 -21.66
N ASP A 90 -13.18 9.79 -20.67
CA ASP A 90 -14.08 9.36 -19.59
C ASP A 90 -13.34 9.00 -18.27
N ALA A 91 -14.11 8.56 -17.26
CA ALA A 91 -13.64 8.02 -16.00
C ALA A 91 -13.75 6.48 -15.94
N PRO A 92 -12.85 5.77 -15.24
CA PRO A 92 -11.79 6.30 -14.39
C PRO A 92 -10.59 6.81 -15.20
N LEU A 93 -10.08 7.99 -14.81
CA LEU A 93 -9.06 8.75 -15.55
C LEU A 93 -7.85 7.94 -16.01
N LYS A 94 -7.41 6.97 -15.19
CA LYS A 94 -6.22 6.17 -15.48
C LYS A 94 -6.42 5.25 -16.70
N GLU A 95 -7.63 4.75 -16.92
CA GLU A 95 -7.94 3.80 -18.00
C GLU A 95 -8.19 4.52 -19.32
N PHE A 96 -8.78 5.72 -19.26
CA PHE A 96 -9.12 6.53 -20.43
C PHE A 96 -8.02 7.53 -20.83
N HIS A 97 -6.92 7.55 -20.09
CA HIS A 97 -5.77 8.37 -20.44
C HIS A 97 -4.88 7.63 -21.45
N THR A 98 -5.23 7.73 -22.72
CA THR A 98 -4.57 7.00 -23.83
C THR A 98 -3.37 7.71 -24.43
N GLY A 99 -3.19 9.01 -24.17
CA GLY A 99 -2.14 9.81 -24.81
C GLY A 99 -2.14 11.27 -24.37
N SER A 100 -1.43 12.13 -25.08
CA SER A 100 -1.45 13.60 -24.91
C SER A 100 -0.67 14.25 -26.04
N ASN A 101 -1.09 15.43 -26.47
CA ASN A 101 -0.26 16.29 -27.33
C ASN A 101 0.59 17.29 -26.52
N LEU A 102 0.66 17.15 -25.20
CA LEU A 102 1.50 17.97 -24.33
C LEU A 102 2.55 17.12 -23.61
N VAL A 103 3.80 17.58 -23.68
CA VAL A 103 4.95 17.09 -22.91
C VAL A 103 5.42 18.24 -22.02
N SER A 104 5.47 18.03 -20.71
CA SER A 104 5.55 19.15 -19.75
C SER A 104 6.59 18.87 -18.69
N CYS A 105 7.15 19.85 -17.99
CA CYS A 105 7.89 19.53 -16.77
C CYS A 105 7.54 20.48 -15.63
N GLU A 106 7.95 20.13 -14.41
CA GLU A 106 7.78 20.97 -13.23
C GLU A 106 9.15 21.25 -12.63
N MET A 107 9.60 22.50 -12.71
CA MET A 107 10.84 22.91 -12.08
C MET A 107 10.52 23.56 -10.73
N ASP A 108 10.95 22.92 -9.66
CA ASP A 108 10.83 23.41 -8.29
C ASP A 108 12.20 23.69 -7.64
N ASN A 109 13.28 23.31 -8.33
CA ASN A 109 14.66 23.55 -7.96
C ASN A 109 15.19 24.88 -8.52
N GLY A 110 15.93 25.60 -7.68
CA GLY A 110 16.51 26.90 -8.01
C GLY A 110 15.54 28.09 -7.84
N THR A 111 16.08 29.29 -8.03
CA THR A 111 15.35 30.56 -8.04
C THR A 111 14.51 30.71 -9.31
N THR A 112 13.63 31.70 -9.35
CA THR A 112 12.81 31.99 -10.54
C THR A 112 13.69 32.36 -11.73
N GLU A 113 14.79 33.06 -11.48
CA GLU A 113 15.77 33.51 -12.45
C GLU A 113 16.56 32.32 -13.00
N GLU A 114 17.04 31.42 -12.14
CA GLU A 114 17.73 30.19 -12.54
C GLU A 114 16.83 29.28 -13.38
N GLN A 115 15.56 29.13 -12.99
CA GLN A 115 14.57 28.39 -13.77
C GLN A 115 14.34 29.04 -15.15
N SER A 116 14.25 30.36 -15.21
CA SER A 116 14.07 31.10 -16.48
C SER A 116 15.29 30.95 -17.39
N ALA A 117 16.50 31.10 -16.85
CA ALA A 117 17.74 30.89 -17.59
C ALA A 117 17.84 29.46 -18.13
N ARG A 118 17.40 28.46 -17.35
CA ARG A 118 17.37 27.06 -17.80
C ARG A 118 16.38 26.83 -18.94
N ILE A 119 15.19 27.44 -18.88
CA ILE A 119 14.20 27.40 -19.98
C ILE A 119 14.77 28.04 -21.25
N GLU A 120 15.40 29.21 -21.12
CA GLU A 120 16.00 29.93 -22.25
C GLU A 120 17.15 29.15 -22.88
N TRP A 121 18.04 28.60 -22.05
CA TRP A 121 19.13 27.72 -22.49
C TRP A 121 18.61 26.47 -23.21
N PHE A 122 17.56 25.83 -22.68
CA PHE A 122 16.95 24.68 -23.34
C PHE A 122 16.41 25.06 -24.72
N SER A 123 15.69 26.19 -24.83
CA SER A 123 15.18 26.68 -26.11
C SER A 123 16.28 27.02 -27.11
N SER A 124 17.34 27.72 -26.68
CA SER A 124 18.46 28.05 -27.56
C SER A 124 19.22 26.81 -28.05
N THR A 125 19.33 25.80 -27.18
CA THR A 125 20.09 24.57 -27.49
C THR A 125 19.29 23.59 -28.33
N SER A 126 18.01 23.38 -28.01
CA SER A 126 17.13 22.46 -28.75
C SER A 126 16.63 23.05 -30.06
N GLY A 127 16.50 24.39 -30.15
CA GLY A 127 15.76 25.06 -31.22
C GLY A 127 14.23 25.00 -31.04
N LEU A 128 13.74 24.42 -29.93
CA LEU A 128 12.31 24.37 -29.61
C LEU A 128 11.87 25.64 -28.88
N ASP A 129 10.67 26.08 -29.23
CA ASP A 129 9.94 27.11 -28.51
C ASP A 129 8.85 26.47 -27.63
N TRP A 130 8.58 27.07 -26.48
CA TRP A 130 7.62 26.52 -25.53
C TRP A 130 6.20 26.95 -25.90
N ALA A 131 5.26 26.00 -25.95
CA ALA A 131 3.86 26.34 -26.18
C ALA A 131 3.27 27.12 -24.99
N LEU A 132 3.66 26.75 -23.76
CA LEU A 132 3.22 27.41 -22.53
C LEU A 132 4.34 27.43 -21.49
N ILE A 133 4.44 28.49 -20.70
CA ILE A 133 5.16 28.50 -19.43
C ILE A 133 4.20 29.01 -18.35
N ILE A 134 3.84 28.13 -17.42
CA ILE A 134 2.86 28.41 -16.38
C ILE A 134 3.59 28.66 -15.06
N GLY A 135 3.38 29.83 -14.47
CA GLY A 135 3.82 30.14 -13.11
C GLY A 135 2.88 29.51 -12.11
N SER A 136 3.44 28.76 -11.15
CA SER A 136 2.63 27.99 -10.19
C SER A 136 1.90 28.83 -9.14
N GLY A 137 2.04 30.17 -9.12
CA GLY A 137 1.69 31.01 -7.97
C GLY A 137 2.65 30.85 -6.78
N GLY A 138 3.77 30.16 -6.98
CA GLY A 138 4.88 30.03 -6.04
C GLY A 138 6.20 30.30 -6.75
N LYS A 139 7.26 29.55 -6.42
CA LYS A 139 8.55 29.63 -7.11
C LYS A 139 8.65 28.77 -8.37
N SER A 140 7.75 27.79 -8.55
CA SER A 140 7.90 26.78 -9.60
C SER A 140 7.34 27.26 -10.94
N LYS A 141 8.08 27.00 -12.02
CA LYS A 141 7.65 27.16 -13.41
C LYS A 141 7.36 25.81 -14.05
N HIS A 142 6.29 25.75 -14.83
CA HIS A 142 5.84 24.55 -15.53
C HIS A 142 5.85 24.84 -17.04
N PRO A 143 6.94 24.55 -17.75
CA PRO A 143 6.99 24.71 -19.19
C PRO A 143 6.37 23.50 -19.90
N HIS A 144 5.69 23.73 -21.02
CA HIS A 144 5.00 22.73 -21.83
C HIS A 144 5.39 22.86 -23.30
N LEU A 145 5.86 21.76 -23.89
CA LEU A 145 5.98 21.56 -25.33
C LEU A 145 4.67 20.96 -25.85
N LYS A 146 4.32 21.30 -27.10
CA LYS A 146 3.13 20.79 -27.78
C LYS A 146 3.53 19.96 -29.00
N ALA A 147 2.97 18.76 -29.10
CA ALA A 147 3.04 17.95 -30.29
C ALA A 147 2.00 18.41 -31.32
N SER A 148 2.32 18.35 -32.61
CA SER A 148 1.38 18.63 -33.70
C SER A 148 0.29 17.55 -33.80
N GLU A 149 0.59 16.35 -33.31
CA GLU A 149 -0.29 15.19 -33.31
C GLU A 149 -0.56 14.66 -31.89
N TRP A 150 -1.48 13.70 -31.81
CA TRP A 150 -1.76 12.98 -30.58
C TRP A 150 -0.69 11.91 -30.34
N LEU A 151 0.11 12.08 -29.29
CA LEU A 151 1.09 11.06 -28.89
C LEU A 151 0.40 10.01 -28.03
N ASP A 152 0.68 8.74 -28.29
CA ASP A 152 0.26 7.67 -27.39
C ASP A 152 0.96 7.79 -26.02
N VAL A 153 0.48 7.01 -25.04
CA VAL A 153 1.01 7.07 -23.68
C VAL A 153 2.50 6.71 -23.60
N GLU A 154 3.01 5.83 -24.47
CA GLU A 154 4.40 5.37 -24.43
C GLU A 154 5.34 6.42 -25.02
N GLN A 155 5.03 6.94 -26.20
CA GLN A 155 5.72 8.06 -26.85
C GLN A 155 5.77 9.28 -25.94
N ARG A 156 4.61 9.67 -25.38
CA ARG A 156 4.53 10.80 -24.46
C ARG A 156 5.39 10.55 -23.23
N LEU A 157 5.31 9.39 -22.60
CA LEU A 157 6.09 9.07 -21.40
C LEU A 157 7.59 9.04 -21.66
N TYR A 158 8.01 8.58 -22.84
CA TYR A 158 9.40 8.59 -23.23
C TYR A 158 9.93 10.02 -23.37
N LEU A 159 9.28 10.87 -24.17
CA LEU A 159 9.64 12.29 -24.30
C LEU A 159 9.59 13.02 -22.95
N GLN A 160 8.60 12.71 -22.12
CA GLN A 160 8.41 13.27 -20.79
C GLN A 160 9.59 12.95 -19.85
N LYS A 161 10.17 11.75 -19.94
CA LYS A 161 11.36 11.36 -19.16
C LYS A 161 12.62 12.04 -19.68
N LEU A 162 12.79 12.09 -21.00
CA LEU A 162 13.90 12.81 -21.63
C LEU A 162 13.89 14.29 -21.24
N LEU A 163 12.73 14.93 -21.33
CA LEU A 163 12.55 16.32 -20.92
C LEU A 163 12.85 16.51 -19.44
N ASN A 164 12.44 15.58 -18.58
CA ASN A 164 12.71 15.68 -17.15
C ASN A 164 14.20 15.59 -16.81
N MET A 165 14.95 14.75 -17.54
CA MET A 165 16.41 14.68 -17.41
C MET A 165 17.08 15.97 -17.88
N ALA A 166 16.74 16.43 -19.09
CA ALA A 166 17.30 17.64 -19.68
C ALA A 166 17.04 18.89 -18.82
N MET A 167 15.83 19.01 -18.28
CA MET A 167 15.41 20.16 -17.47
C MET A 167 15.71 20.02 -15.97
N ARG A 168 16.18 18.84 -15.53
CA ARG A 168 16.42 18.51 -14.11
C ARG A 168 15.20 18.81 -13.24
N SER A 169 14.02 18.43 -13.73
CA SER A 169 12.71 18.74 -13.15
C SER A 169 12.12 17.56 -12.35
N ASP A 170 11.00 17.79 -11.64
CA ASP A 170 10.38 16.78 -10.78
C ASP A 170 9.93 15.55 -11.59
N PRO A 171 10.52 14.36 -11.35
CA PRO A 171 10.12 13.15 -12.03
C PRO A 171 8.73 12.61 -11.63
N ALA A 172 8.00 13.23 -10.69
CA ALA A 172 6.61 12.87 -10.39
C ALA A 172 5.65 13.18 -11.56
N VAL A 173 6.03 14.09 -12.47
CA VAL A 173 5.25 14.48 -13.66
C VAL A 173 5.12 13.34 -14.69
N ASN A 174 5.85 12.23 -14.51
CA ASN A 174 5.77 11.06 -15.39
C ASN A 174 4.55 10.16 -15.15
N ASN A 175 3.65 10.50 -14.22
CA ASN A 175 2.35 9.82 -14.17
C ASN A 175 1.45 10.44 -15.26
N PRO A 176 0.90 9.67 -16.21
CA PRO A 176 0.13 10.24 -17.33
C PRO A 176 -1.02 11.15 -16.87
N HIS A 177 -1.70 10.73 -15.80
CA HIS A 177 -2.83 11.43 -15.18
C HIS A 177 -2.41 12.43 -14.08
N GLN A 178 -1.13 12.78 -13.97
CA GLN A 178 -0.66 13.77 -13.00
C GLN A 178 -1.31 15.13 -13.30
N PRO A 179 -2.03 15.73 -12.32
CA PRO A 179 -2.56 17.07 -12.50
C PRO A 179 -1.42 18.10 -12.55
N MET A 180 -1.42 18.94 -13.56
CA MET A 180 -0.47 20.05 -13.79
C MET A 180 -1.14 21.39 -13.53
N ARG A 181 -0.39 22.42 -13.16
CA ARG A 181 -0.94 23.77 -12.90
C ARG A 181 -1.62 24.33 -14.14
N ILE A 182 -2.77 24.96 -13.99
CA ILE A 182 -3.46 25.72 -15.04
C ILE A 182 -3.46 27.21 -14.67
N PRO A 183 -3.20 28.15 -15.59
CA PRO A 183 -3.13 29.56 -15.27
C PRO A 183 -4.52 30.19 -15.10
N GLY A 184 -4.57 31.36 -14.48
CA GLY A 184 -5.79 32.15 -14.26
C GLY A 184 -6.53 31.84 -12.95
N PHE A 185 -5.93 31.09 -12.04
CA PHE A 185 -6.54 30.67 -10.78
C PHE A 185 -5.71 31.08 -9.57
N TYR A 186 -6.39 31.51 -8.51
CA TYR A 186 -5.75 31.96 -7.28
C TYR A 186 -5.33 30.78 -6.41
N ARG A 187 -4.15 30.87 -5.78
CA ARG A 187 -3.70 29.91 -4.77
C ARG A 187 -3.79 30.55 -3.41
N LYS A 188 -4.88 30.26 -2.71
CA LYS A 188 -5.16 30.80 -1.37
C LYS A 188 -3.99 30.68 -0.41
N GLU A 189 -3.34 29.52 -0.33
CA GLU A 189 -2.25 29.26 0.60
C GLU A 189 -0.92 29.96 0.25
N LYS A 190 -0.83 30.57 -0.94
CA LYS A 190 0.34 31.34 -1.39
C LYS A 190 0.03 32.82 -1.60
N GLU A 191 -1.24 33.21 -1.46
CA GLU A 191 -1.74 34.55 -1.73
C GLU A 191 -1.31 35.11 -3.09
N LYS A 192 -1.24 34.22 -4.09
CA LYS A 192 -0.72 34.51 -5.42
C LYS A 192 -1.52 33.78 -6.48
N GLU A 193 -1.55 34.34 -7.68
CA GLU A 193 -2.22 33.75 -8.82
C GLU A 193 -1.29 32.83 -9.63
N GLN A 194 -1.86 31.79 -10.23
CA GLN A 194 -1.20 30.97 -11.23
C GLN A 194 -1.17 31.75 -12.54
N THR A 195 0.02 32.09 -13.01
CA THR A 195 0.22 32.98 -14.16
C THR A 195 0.51 32.21 -15.44
N LEU A 196 0.25 32.84 -16.58
CA LEU A 196 0.82 32.42 -17.86
C LEU A 196 1.97 33.38 -18.21
N ASP A 197 3.20 32.91 -18.03
CA ASP A 197 4.43 33.71 -18.16
C ASP A 197 4.93 33.80 -19.60
N TYR A 198 4.58 32.81 -20.42
CA TYR A 198 4.91 32.76 -21.85
C TYR A 198 3.92 31.85 -22.56
N TYR A 199 3.70 32.14 -23.84
CA TYR A 199 2.96 31.26 -24.71
C TYR A 199 3.40 31.43 -26.16
N SER A 200 3.22 30.37 -26.94
CA SER A 200 3.28 30.43 -28.40
C SER A 200 2.36 29.38 -29.01
N TYR A 201 2.21 29.41 -30.33
CA TYR A 201 1.44 28.40 -31.08
C TYR A 201 2.34 27.30 -31.66
N SER A 202 3.61 27.28 -31.27
CA SER A 202 4.58 26.29 -31.73
C SER A 202 4.13 24.88 -31.38
N ALA A 203 4.14 24.01 -32.39
CA ALA A 203 3.82 22.60 -32.26
C ALA A 203 4.76 21.80 -33.18
N TYR A 204 5.12 20.60 -32.74
CA TYR A 204 6.21 19.82 -33.34
C TYR A 204 5.80 18.36 -33.49
N SER A 205 6.29 17.66 -34.51
CA SER A 205 6.09 16.21 -34.58
C SER A 205 6.87 15.50 -33.47
N TYR A 206 6.51 14.25 -33.19
CA TYR A 206 7.24 13.36 -32.29
C TYR A 206 8.74 13.31 -32.64
N GLU A 207 9.07 13.18 -33.92
CA GLU A 207 10.43 13.13 -34.43
C GLU A 207 11.16 14.46 -34.21
N GLN A 208 10.50 15.59 -34.48
CA GLN A 208 11.08 16.92 -34.24
C GLN A 208 11.36 17.15 -32.76
N LEU A 209 10.44 16.73 -31.87
CA LEU A 209 10.65 16.79 -30.42
C LEU A 209 11.83 15.93 -29.99
N LEU A 210 11.89 14.68 -30.47
CA LEU A 210 12.95 13.74 -30.13
C LEU A 210 14.32 14.22 -30.63
N GLU A 211 14.42 14.65 -31.89
CA GLU A 211 15.65 15.18 -32.49
C GLU A 211 16.14 16.42 -31.72
N SER A 212 15.23 17.33 -31.41
CA SER A 212 15.58 18.60 -30.76
C SER A 212 15.94 18.41 -29.28
N ILE A 213 15.28 17.50 -28.57
CA ILE A 213 15.70 17.09 -27.21
C ILE A 213 17.06 16.38 -27.27
N SER A 214 17.33 15.58 -28.31
CA SER A 214 18.63 14.93 -28.50
C SER A 214 19.78 15.95 -28.62
N LYS A 215 19.55 17.11 -29.25
CA LYS A 215 20.55 18.20 -29.30
C LYS A 215 20.94 18.69 -27.90
N VAL A 216 19.99 18.72 -26.96
CA VAL A 216 20.25 19.07 -25.56
C VAL A 216 21.10 18.01 -24.87
N PHE A 217 20.84 16.73 -25.12
CA PHE A 217 21.67 15.64 -24.62
C PHE A 217 23.10 15.73 -25.16
N VAL A 218 23.26 16.00 -26.46
CA VAL A 218 24.59 16.22 -27.08
C VAL A 218 25.31 17.40 -26.41
N ALA A 219 24.62 18.53 -26.17
CA ALA A 219 25.20 19.69 -25.50
C ALA A 219 25.61 19.41 -24.04
N LEU A 220 24.89 18.52 -23.36
CA LEU A 220 25.25 18.02 -22.02
C LEU A 220 26.34 16.93 -22.07
N GLY A 221 26.72 16.46 -23.26
CA GLY A 221 27.63 15.35 -23.47
C GLY A 221 27.08 14.03 -22.97
N TRP A 222 25.76 13.82 -23.07
CA TRP A 222 25.03 12.63 -22.66
C TRP A 222 24.60 11.79 -23.87
N LYS A 223 24.59 10.47 -23.72
CA LYS A 223 23.90 9.58 -24.66
C LYS A 223 22.40 9.61 -24.41
N ILE A 224 21.61 9.63 -25.48
CA ILE A 224 20.15 9.48 -25.37
C ILE A 224 19.82 8.01 -25.11
N PRO A 225 19.11 7.68 -24.01
CA PRO A 225 18.70 6.31 -23.75
C PRO A 225 17.51 5.94 -24.64
N GLY A 226 17.46 4.70 -25.13
CA GLY A 226 16.33 4.19 -25.92
C GLY A 226 15.03 4.05 -25.11
N PRO A 227 13.86 3.99 -25.77
CA PRO A 227 12.57 3.80 -25.09
C PRO A 227 12.53 2.59 -24.16
N GLU A 228 13.12 1.47 -24.57
CA GLU A 228 13.23 0.22 -23.78
C GLU A 228 14.04 0.40 -22.48
N GLN A 229 15.00 1.33 -22.47
CA GLN A 229 15.80 1.65 -21.29
C GLN A 229 15.07 2.58 -20.31
N LEU A 230 13.95 3.18 -20.72
CA LEU A 230 13.18 4.08 -19.87
C LEU A 230 11.76 3.58 -19.58
N THR A 231 11.19 2.68 -20.37
CA THR A 231 9.79 2.22 -20.26
C THR A 231 9.63 1.02 -19.32
N ARG A 232 8.37 0.63 -19.09
CA ARG A 232 7.94 -0.11 -17.90
C ARG A 232 8.24 -1.62 -17.92
N GLU A 233 8.90 -2.12 -18.95
CA GLU A 233 9.13 -3.55 -19.16
C GLU A 233 10.65 -3.85 -19.16
N GLY A 234 11.17 -4.43 -18.08
CA GLY A 234 12.57 -4.91 -18.01
C GLY A 234 13.57 -3.98 -17.33
N GLU A 235 14.86 -4.17 -17.64
CA GLU A 235 16.02 -3.44 -17.09
C GLU A 235 15.89 -1.92 -17.17
N GLY A 236 15.08 -1.38 -18.10
CA GLY A 236 14.78 0.04 -18.18
C GLY A 236 14.02 0.63 -16.98
N THR A 237 13.35 -0.21 -16.18
CA THR A 237 12.82 0.22 -14.87
C THR A 237 13.92 0.53 -13.86
N ALA A 238 15.11 -0.06 -14.00
CA ALA A 238 16.25 0.21 -13.13
C ALA A 238 16.89 1.57 -13.47
N LEU A 239 17.22 1.82 -14.75
CA LEU A 239 17.88 3.07 -15.16
C LEU A 239 17.01 4.29 -14.83
N TRP A 240 15.75 4.31 -15.28
CA TRP A 240 14.85 5.41 -14.94
C TRP A 240 14.64 5.52 -13.41
N GLY A 241 14.57 4.39 -12.70
CA GLY A 241 14.45 4.37 -11.25
C GLY A 241 15.63 5.01 -10.51
N GLU A 242 16.85 4.88 -11.03
CA GLU A 242 18.04 5.59 -10.51
C GLU A 242 18.03 7.06 -10.88
N VAL A 243 17.76 7.40 -12.15
CA VAL A 243 17.64 8.79 -12.59
C VAL A 243 16.59 9.54 -11.76
N GLN A 244 15.44 8.91 -11.47
CA GLN A 244 14.43 9.49 -10.59
C GLN A 244 14.94 9.75 -9.17
N ARG A 245 15.82 8.89 -8.64
CA ARG A 245 16.41 9.07 -7.31
C ARG A 245 17.36 10.27 -7.30
N VAL A 246 18.22 10.35 -8.31
CA VAL A 246 19.15 11.48 -8.50
C VAL A 246 18.38 12.79 -8.64
N LEU A 247 17.37 12.84 -9.52
CA LEU A 247 16.54 14.02 -9.74
C LEU A 247 15.75 14.45 -8.48
N LYS A 248 15.26 13.51 -7.67
CA LYS A 248 14.49 13.82 -6.45
C LYS A 248 15.34 14.36 -5.29
N ARG A 249 16.69 14.25 -5.35
CA ARG A 249 17.61 14.66 -4.29
C ARG A 249 17.20 14.18 -2.89
N LYS A 250 16.56 13.01 -2.80
CA LYS A 250 16.10 12.47 -1.51
C LYS A 250 17.27 11.84 -0.78
N LYS A 251 17.38 12.14 0.52
CA LYS A 251 18.29 11.48 1.45
C LYS A 251 17.98 9.97 1.47
N LEU A 252 18.90 9.15 0.95
CA LEU A 252 18.89 7.71 1.18
C LEU A 252 19.75 7.41 2.42
N LYS A 253 19.51 6.26 3.06
CA LYS A 253 20.23 5.87 4.28
C LYS A 253 21.76 5.82 4.10
N ASP A 254 22.22 5.64 2.85
CA ASP A 254 23.63 5.39 2.53
C ASP A 254 24.26 6.48 1.60
N PHE A 255 23.45 7.42 1.08
CA PHE A 255 23.95 8.53 0.25
C PHE A 255 23.03 9.76 0.35
N ASP A 256 23.59 10.91 0.71
CA ASP A 256 22.82 12.15 0.89
C ASP A 256 22.80 12.98 -0.40
N TYR A 257 21.88 12.65 -1.32
CA TYR A 257 21.69 13.42 -2.55
C TYR A 257 21.17 14.85 -2.34
N SER A 258 20.79 15.23 -1.10
CA SER A 258 20.30 16.59 -0.82
C SER A 258 21.39 17.66 -0.90
N GLN A 259 22.66 17.23 -0.88
CA GLN A 259 23.83 18.11 -1.01
C GLN A 259 24.36 18.23 -2.45
N LEU A 260 23.79 17.49 -3.41
CA LEU A 260 24.27 17.54 -4.79
C LEU A 260 24.05 18.94 -5.38
N SER A 261 25.13 19.51 -5.90
CA SER A 261 25.04 20.67 -6.77
C SER A 261 24.34 20.31 -8.08
N ASP A 262 23.92 21.33 -8.82
CA ASP A 262 23.36 21.15 -10.17
C ASP A 262 24.33 20.42 -11.11
N ASN A 263 25.64 20.61 -10.93
CA ASN A 263 26.68 19.93 -11.70
C ASN A 263 26.85 18.46 -11.31
N ASP A 264 26.69 18.13 -10.03
CA ASP A 264 26.79 16.74 -9.57
C ASP A 264 25.60 15.89 -10.05
N VAL A 265 24.41 16.50 -10.14
CA VAL A 265 23.25 15.87 -10.78
C VAL A 265 23.55 15.59 -12.25
N ILE A 266 24.16 16.54 -12.94
CA ILE A 266 24.50 16.39 -14.36
C ILE A 266 25.53 15.28 -14.58
N SER A 267 26.60 15.26 -13.79
CA SER A 267 27.66 14.25 -13.89
C SER A 267 27.15 12.86 -13.53
N THR A 268 26.30 12.74 -12.50
CA THR A 268 25.72 11.45 -12.09
C THR A 268 24.76 10.91 -13.15
N ILE A 269 23.90 11.75 -13.73
CA ILE A 269 23.02 11.33 -14.83
C ILE A 269 23.85 10.93 -16.06
N LYS A 270 24.91 11.68 -16.38
CA LYS A 270 25.83 11.31 -17.46
C LYS A 270 26.42 9.92 -17.26
N GLU A 271 26.96 9.64 -16.07
CA GLU A 271 27.56 8.35 -15.75
C GLU A 271 26.55 7.20 -15.88
N LEU A 272 25.33 7.42 -15.36
CA LEU A 272 24.21 6.49 -15.49
C LEU A 272 23.85 6.16 -16.95
N LEU A 273 23.89 7.17 -17.82
CA LEU A 273 23.54 7.02 -19.25
C LEU A 273 24.68 6.41 -20.08
N ASP A 274 25.93 6.80 -19.80
CA ASP A 274 27.09 6.36 -20.59
C ASP A 274 27.46 4.91 -20.31
N LYS A 275 27.35 4.50 -19.04
CA LYS A 275 27.79 3.20 -18.55
C LYS A 275 26.81 2.69 -17.48
N PRO A 276 25.57 2.31 -17.87
CA PRO A 276 24.58 1.83 -16.91
C PRO A 276 25.12 0.62 -16.13
N SER A 277 25.75 -0.34 -16.83
CA SER A 277 26.39 -1.51 -16.21
C SER A 277 27.46 -1.10 -15.22
N ASP A 278 28.42 -0.24 -15.59
CA ASP A 278 29.51 0.16 -14.69
C ASP A 278 28.99 0.95 -13.50
N TYR A 279 27.91 1.74 -13.65
CA TYR A 279 27.32 2.45 -12.52
C TYR A 279 26.63 1.49 -11.56
N PHE A 280 25.82 0.56 -12.07
CA PHE A 280 25.22 -0.50 -11.25
C PHE A 280 26.31 -1.36 -10.62
N ASP A 281 27.33 -1.72 -11.39
CA ASP A 281 28.50 -2.44 -10.94
C ASP A 281 29.29 -1.63 -9.92
N LYS A 282 29.44 -0.31 -9.99
CA LYS A 282 30.06 0.53 -8.94
C LYS A 282 29.19 0.64 -7.70
N LEU A 283 27.87 0.72 -7.87
CA LEU A 283 26.91 0.57 -6.77
C LEU A 283 27.06 -0.80 -6.10
N HIS A 284 27.52 -1.81 -6.85
CA HIS A 284 27.80 -3.16 -6.37
C HIS A 284 29.28 -3.40 -5.95
N GLN A 285 30.25 -2.66 -6.50
CA GLN A 285 31.73 -2.81 -6.38
C GLN A 285 32.32 -1.82 -5.37
N SER A 286 31.58 -0.80 -4.95
CA SER A 286 31.83 -0.13 -3.66
C SER A 286 31.67 -1.09 -2.46
N ALA A 287 31.33 -2.35 -2.72
CA ALA A 287 31.69 -3.49 -1.90
C ALA A 287 32.71 -4.36 -2.66
N ASP A 288 33.98 -4.32 -2.25
CA ASP A 288 35.04 -5.16 -2.83
C ASP A 288 34.64 -6.65 -2.79
N PRO A 289 34.84 -7.43 -3.87
CA PRO A 289 34.61 -8.86 -3.84
C PRO A 289 35.75 -9.55 -3.08
N THR A 290 35.40 -10.14 -1.94
CA THR A 290 36.32 -10.95 -1.13
C THR A 290 36.73 -12.23 -1.88
N PRO A 291 38.04 -12.62 -1.90
CA PRO A 291 38.53 -13.81 -2.58
C PRO A 291 37.78 -15.10 -2.17
N PRO A 292 37.60 -16.07 -3.09
CA PRO A 292 36.90 -17.34 -2.82
C PRO A 292 37.45 -18.12 -1.62
N GLU A 293 38.74 -17.96 -1.31
CA GLU A 293 39.42 -18.61 -0.18
C GLU A 293 38.95 -18.05 1.17
N GLU A 294 38.72 -16.74 1.27
CA GLU A 294 38.16 -16.09 2.46
C GLU A 294 36.69 -16.49 2.68
N VAL A 295 35.93 -16.71 1.60
CA VAL A 295 34.55 -17.25 1.69
C VAL A 295 34.56 -18.70 2.21
N ALA A 296 35.55 -19.50 1.82
CA ALA A 296 35.73 -20.86 2.34
C ALA A 296 36.18 -20.88 3.81
N GLU A 297 36.96 -19.89 4.25
CA GLU A 297 37.38 -19.70 5.64
C GLU A 297 36.25 -19.14 6.52
N ILE A 298 35.39 -18.27 5.99
CA ILE A 298 34.14 -17.83 6.62
C ILE A 298 33.19 -19.02 6.82
N LYS A 299 33.04 -19.91 5.81
CA LYS A 299 32.26 -21.15 5.95
C LYS A 299 32.83 -22.07 7.04
N ARG A 300 34.15 -22.23 7.11
CA ARG A 300 34.83 -23.02 8.14
C ARG A 300 34.73 -22.41 9.54
N SER A 301 34.72 -21.09 9.65
CA SER A 301 34.65 -20.38 10.94
C SER A 301 33.21 -20.16 11.45
N LEU A 302 32.19 -20.16 10.60
CA LEU A 302 30.79 -20.04 11.01
C LEU A 302 30.16 -21.36 11.49
N GLY A 303 30.64 -22.52 11.00
CA GLY A 303 30.18 -23.84 11.45
C GLY A 303 30.30 -24.08 12.97
N PRO A 304 31.41 -23.67 13.61
CA PRO A 304 31.57 -23.75 15.07
C PRO A 304 30.89 -22.63 15.88
N ILE A 305 30.59 -21.46 15.28
CA ILE A 305 30.03 -20.30 16.00
C ILE A 305 28.54 -20.47 16.33
N ILE A 306 27.81 -21.27 15.54
CA ILE A 306 26.39 -21.58 15.80
C ILE A 306 26.24 -22.64 16.91
N THR A 307 27.26 -23.45 17.16
CA THR A 307 27.22 -24.51 18.18
C THR A 307 27.91 -24.13 19.49
N ASN A 308 28.69 -23.05 19.53
CA ASN A 308 29.29 -22.57 20.77
C ASN A 308 29.57 -21.05 20.72
N PRO A 309 28.59 -20.18 21.07
CA PRO A 309 28.80 -18.75 21.17
C PRO A 309 29.68 -18.51 22.40
N GLY A 310 30.98 -18.31 22.21
CA GLY A 310 31.95 -18.27 23.31
C GLY A 310 31.55 -17.30 24.42
N ASN A 311 31.30 -17.83 25.64
CA ASN A 311 31.12 -17.22 26.97
C ASN A 311 30.41 -15.86 27.13
N GLY A 312 29.93 -15.23 26.07
CA GLY A 312 29.24 -13.95 26.11
C GLY A 312 27.84 -14.17 26.66
N THR A 313 27.50 -13.41 27.69
CA THR A 313 26.17 -13.38 28.28
C THR A 313 25.45 -12.13 27.76
N VAL A 314 24.26 -12.28 27.15
CA VAL A 314 23.42 -11.13 26.73
C VAL A 314 22.42 -10.74 27.80
N ASP A 315 22.14 -9.44 27.97
CA ASP A 315 21.03 -9.03 28.83
C ASP A 315 19.68 -9.40 28.18
N LEU A 316 18.83 -10.10 28.92
CA LEU A 316 17.50 -10.50 28.47
C LEU A 316 16.63 -9.28 28.10
N LEU A 317 16.74 -8.16 28.83
CA LEU A 317 16.02 -6.92 28.52
C LEU A 317 16.42 -6.39 27.14
N ASP A 318 17.71 -6.45 26.80
CA ASP A 318 18.23 -6.03 25.51
C ASP A 318 17.76 -6.94 24.36
N CYS A 319 17.35 -8.17 24.65
CA CYS A 319 16.81 -9.10 23.65
C CYS A 319 15.34 -8.81 23.29
N LEU A 320 14.58 -8.11 24.14
CA LEU A 320 13.15 -7.81 23.90
C LEU A 320 12.92 -6.76 22.79
N TYR A 321 11.75 -6.69 22.16
CA TYR A 321 11.47 -5.57 21.23
C TYR A 321 11.52 -4.21 21.97
N PRO A 322 11.96 -3.11 21.29
CA PRO A 322 12.04 -1.79 21.91
C PRO A 322 10.76 -1.37 22.62
N TYR A 323 9.60 -1.67 22.02
CA TYR A 323 8.29 -1.45 22.63
C TYR A 323 8.16 -2.08 24.03
N TYR A 324 8.59 -3.33 24.19
CA TYR A 324 8.51 -4.05 25.46
C TYR A 324 9.57 -3.59 26.47
N GLN A 325 10.74 -3.15 26.00
CA GLN A 325 11.74 -2.51 26.85
C GLN A 325 11.19 -1.22 27.46
N ASP A 326 10.55 -0.38 26.64
CA ASP A 326 9.90 0.85 27.08
C ASP A 326 8.73 0.57 28.02
N LEU A 327 7.97 -0.49 27.74
CA LEU A 327 6.86 -0.94 28.57
C LEU A 327 7.34 -1.35 29.97
N ILE A 328 8.42 -2.14 30.08
CA ILE A 328 9.03 -2.49 31.38
C ILE A 328 9.50 -1.24 32.12
N LYS A 329 10.10 -0.27 31.40
CA LYS A 329 10.63 0.96 32.01
C LYS A 329 9.54 1.91 32.50
N SER A 330 8.41 1.99 31.80
CA SER A 330 7.37 3.01 32.02
C SER A 330 6.11 2.50 32.71
N GLY A 331 5.85 1.19 32.68
CA GLY A 331 4.57 0.62 33.13
C GLY A 331 3.38 1.11 32.30
N VAL A 332 2.16 0.77 32.74
CA VAL A 332 0.91 1.25 32.12
C VAL A 332 -0.02 1.82 33.18
N ARG A 333 -0.67 2.96 32.88
CA ARG A 333 -1.70 3.54 33.75
C ARG A 333 -3.04 2.80 33.57
N ALA A 334 -3.83 2.73 34.63
CA ALA A 334 -5.19 2.21 34.57
C ALA A 334 -6.07 3.12 33.69
N GLY A 335 -6.81 2.49 32.77
CA GLY A 335 -7.64 3.14 31.74
C GLY A 335 -7.06 2.98 30.33
N GLY A 336 -7.84 2.39 29.40
CA GLY A 336 -7.41 2.10 28.02
C GLY A 336 -7.25 0.59 27.73
N ALA A 337 -6.35 0.21 26.80
CA ALA A 337 -6.12 -1.18 26.34
C ALA A 337 -5.63 -2.17 27.43
N GLY A 338 -5.55 -1.73 28.69
CA GLY A 338 -5.37 -2.53 29.90
C GLY A 338 -3.91 -2.81 30.28
N ARG A 339 -3.61 -2.75 31.59
CA ARG A 339 -2.34 -3.22 32.17
C ARG A 339 -2.15 -4.73 31.99
N ASP A 340 -3.24 -5.48 32.07
CA ASP A 340 -3.21 -6.95 32.00
C ASP A 340 -2.99 -7.46 30.57
N PRO A 341 -3.65 -6.94 29.51
CA PRO A 341 -3.36 -7.36 28.14
C PRO A 341 -1.93 -7.05 27.70
N GLU A 342 -1.39 -5.88 28.06
CA GLU A 342 0.01 -5.54 27.75
C GLU A 342 1.00 -6.35 28.60
N GLY A 343 0.70 -6.57 29.89
CA GLY A 343 1.50 -7.45 30.75
C GLY A 343 1.52 -8.90 30.28
N PHE A 344 0.42 -9.38 29.71
CA PHE A 344 0.34 -10.73 29.14
C PHE A 344 1.10 -10.86 27.83
N LYS A 345 1.01 -9.87 26.92
CA LYS A 345 1.83 -9.85 25.70
C LYS A 345 3.32 -9.78 26.04
N LEU A 346 3.68 -8.96 27.02
CA LEU A 346 5.04 -8.86 27.54
C LEU A 346 5.50 -10.20 28.11
N SER A 347 4.70 -10.86 28.95
CA SER A 347 5.06 -12.17 29.53
C SER A 347 5.27 -13.25 28.47
N CYS A 348 4.44 -13.26 27.41
CA CYS A 348 4.61 -14.16 26.27
C CYS A 348 5.88 -13.88 25.49
N HIS A 349 6.19 -12.61 25.24
CA HIS A 349 7.40 -12.24 24.52
C HIS A 349 8.67 -12.57 25.32
N ILE A 350 8.68 -12.31 26.63
CA ILE A 350 9.81 -12.65 27.52
C ILE A 350 10.07 -14.16 27.50
N GLN A 351 9.03 -14.97 27.74
CA GLN A 351 9.19 -16.42 27.82
C GLN A 351 9.60 -17.05 26.47
N GLN A 352 9.12 -16.51 25.34
CA GLN A 352 9.60 -16.95 24.01
C GLN A 352 11.06 -16.60 23.76
N VAL A 353 11.51 -15.41 24.19
CA VAL A 353 12.91 -15.02 24.07
C VAL A 353 13.78 -15.95 24.93
N GLU A 354 13.40 -16.20 26.19
CA GLU A 354 14.11 -17.15 27.08
C GLU A 354 14.15 -18.57 26.47
N GLU A 355 13.04 -19.05 25.92
CA GLU A 355 12.96 -20.36 25.28
C GLU A 355 13.87 -20.45 24.05
N ILE A 356 13.86 -19.44 23.18
CA ILE A 356 14.71 -19.40 21.98
C ILE A 356 16.19 -19.30 22.39
N LEU A 357 16.55 -18.44 23.35
CA LEU A 357 17.92 -18.31 23.84
C LEU A 357 18.41 -19.64 24.44
N SER A 358 17.60 -20.29 25.28
CA SER A 358 17.94 -21.56 25.91
C SER A 358 18.06 -22.69 24.89
N ARG A 359 17.12 -22.79 23.94
CA ARG A 359 17.13 -23.81 22.87
C ARG A 359 18.35 -23.68 21.95
N ASN A 360 18.86 -22.46 21.79
CA ASN A 360 20.06 -22.17 21.00
C ASN A 360 21.35 -22.14 21.84
N ASN A 361 21.32 -22.59 23.11
CA ASN A 361 22.46 -22.59 24.03
C ASN A 361 23.15 -21.21 24.16
N ILE A 362 22.37 -20.12 24.15
CA ILE A 362 22.88 -18.77 24.31
C ILE A 362 22.77 -18.36 25.77
N ASN A 363 23.90 -18.04 26.41
CA ASN A 363 23.91 -17.53 27.78
C ASN A 363 23.29 -16.13 27.83
N TYR A 364 22.40 -15.90 28.79
CA TYR A 364 21.81 -14.59 29.03
C TYR A 364 21.75 -14.26 30.53
N SER A 365 21.82 -12.97 30.84
CA SER A 365 21.68 -12.40 32.19
C SER A 365 20.30 -11.78 32.34
N GLY A 366 19.90 -11.58 33.60
CA GLY A 366 18.54 -11.17 33.95
C GLY A 366 17.63 -12.37 34.14
N ASN A 367 16.39 -12.08 34.55
CA ASN A 367 15.40 -13.09 34.86
C ASN A 367 14.06 -12.60 34.31
N GLY A 368 13.47 -13.36 33.38
CA GLY A 368 12.25 -12.95 32.70
C GLY A 368 11.11 -12.65 33.67
N ARG A 369 11.03 -13.40 34.77
CA ARG A 369 10.02 -13.18 35.80
C ARG A 369 10.22 -11.85 36.52
N SER A 370 11.46 -11.49 36.82
CA SER A 370 11.83 -10.22 37.44
C SER A 370 11.50 -9.04 36.51
N LEU A 371 11.73 -9.17 35.20
CA LEU A 371 11.34 -8.15 34.21
C LEU A 371 9.82 -7.92 34.16
N LEU A 372 9.01 -8.99 34.26
CA LEU A 372 7.56 -8.85 34.37
C LEU A 372 7.14 -8.21 35.70
N ASP A 373 7.77 -8.58 36.81
CA ASP A 373 7.49 -8.01 38.13
C ASP A 373 7.84 -6.50 38.16
N GLU A 374 8.93 -6.08 37.49
CA GLU A 374 9.27 -4.67 37.31
C GLU A 374 8.19 -3.91 36.54
N TYR A 375 7.70 -4.47 35.41
CA TYR A 375 6.57 -3.91 34.68
C TYR A 375 5.34 -3.75 35.59
N CYS A 376 5.01 -4.79 36.35
CA CYS A 376 3.88 -4.81 37.26
C CYS A 376 3.99 -3.74 38.37
N ALA A 377 5.19 -3.55 38.92
CA ALA A 377 5.46 -2.55 39.96
C ALA A 377 5.37 -1.11 39.43
N ARG A 378 5.74 -0.87 38.16
CA ARG A 378 5.69 0.46 37.52
C ARG A 378 4.33 0.82 36.94
N CYS A 379 3.40 -0.12 36.86
CA CYS A 379 2.03 0.17 36.51
C CYS A 379 1.38 1.13 37.54
N SER A 380 0.34 1.86 37.12
CA SER A 380 -0.38 2.79 38.01
C SER A 380 -1.89 2.53 38.01
N PRO A 381 -2.48 1.97 39.09
CA PRO A 381 -1.79 1.48 40.28
C PRO A 381 -0.88 0.28 39.96
N ALA A 382 0.02 -0.08 40.87
CA ALA A 382 0.85 -1.27 40.69
C ALA A 382 -0.04 -2.53 40.61
N LEU A 383 0.38 -3.53 39.85
CA LEU A 383 -0.28 -4.84 39.81
C LEU A 383 0.14 -5.65 41.04
N SER A 384 -0.81 -6.39 41.62
CA SER A 384 -0.52 -7.23 42.80
C SER A 384 0.37 -8.41 42.42
N ARG A 385 1.05 -9.02 43.39
CA ARG A 385 1.85 -10.25 43.14
C ARG A 385 1.01 -11.35 42.50
N ARG A 386 -0.24 -11.49 42.96
CA ARG A 386 -1.23 -12.44 42.41
C ARG A 386 -1.53 -12.18 40.94
N ASP A 387 -1.63 -10.91 40.54
CA ASP A 387 -1.87 -10.54 39.14
C ASP A 387 -0.64 -10.83 38.28
N SER A 388 0.56 -10.51 38.76
CA SER A 388 1.81 -10.87 38.09
C SER A 388 1.95 -12.39 37.90
N ASP A 389 1.62 -13.19 38.93
CA ASP A 389 1.60 -14.66 38.84
C ASP A 389 0.63 -15.17 37.79
N LYS A 390 -0.57 -14.56 37.72
CA LYS A 390 -1.58 -14.87 36.70
C LYS A 390 -1.09 -14.52 35.29
N LEU A 391 -0.41 -13.39 35.10
CA LEU A 391 0.15 -12.99 33.81
C LEU A 391 1.28 -13.92 33.35
N TRP A 392 2.14 -14.35 34.28
CA TRP A 392 3.23 -15.28 33.99
C TRP A 392 2.71 -16.68 33.62
N GLY A 393 1.79 -17.23 34.43
CA GLY A 393 1.25 -18.58 34.24
C GLY A 393 0.37 -18.76 33.00
N ARG A 394 -0.13 -17.69 32.39
CA ARG A 394 -0.94 -17.77 31.16
C ARG A 394 -0.15 -18.18 29.92
N TYR A 395 1.17 -18.09 29.93
CA TYR A 395 2.00 -18.49 28.78
C TYR A 395 1.87 -19.97 28.43
N SER A 396 1.88 -20.86 29.42
CA SER A 396 1.73 -22.32 29.19
C SER A 396 0.42 -22.67 28.46
N LYS A 397 -0.63 -21.85 28.63
CA LYS A 397 -1.94 -22.05 28.00
C LYS A 397 -2.08 -21.40 26.61
N TYR A 398 -1.34 -20.32 26.34
CA TYR A 398 -1.61 -19.45 25.19
C TYR A 398 -0.37 -19.02 24.39
N GLY A 399 0.84 -19.42 24.81
CA GLY A 399 2.12 -18.99 24.25
C GLY A 399 2.24 -19.22 22.74
N ASN A 400 1.71 -20.34 22.25
CA ASN A 400 1.75 -20.72 20.82
C ASN A 400 0.99 -19.75 19.88
N ARG A 401 0.19 -18.82 20.43
CA ARG A 401 -0.58 -17.84 19.63
C ARG A 401 0.22 -16.59 19.28
N TYR A 402 1.34 -16.36 19.94
CA TYR A 402 2.29 -15.30 19.62
C TYR A 402 3.49 -15.99 19.00
N THR A 403 3.87 -15.66 17.77
CA THR A 403 5.07 -16.22 17.16
C THR A 403 6.10 -15.12 17.02
N LEU A 404 7.20 -15.24 17.76
CA LEU A 404 8.38 -14.44 17.51
C LEU A 404 9.10 -15.00 16.28
N ASP A 405 9.51 -14.11 15.37
CA ASP A 405 10.42 -14.49 14.30
C ASP A 405 11.80 -14.76 14.91
N GLU A 406 12.12 -16.04 15.08
CA GLU A 406 13.38 -16.53 15.64
C GLU A 406 14.59 -15.94 14.89
N GLY A 407 14.50 -15.78 13.57
CA GLY A 407 15.56 -15.16 12.77
C GLY A 407 15.79 -13.68 13.12
N ILE A 408 14.74 -12.92 13.44
CA ILE A 408 14.89 -11.53 13.92
C ILE A 408 15.58 -11.48 15.28
N LEU A 409 15.18 -12.35 16.22
CA LEU A 409 15.76 -12.39 17.55
C LEU A 409 17.25 -12.78 17.51
N LEU A 410 17.60 -13.87 16.80
CA LEU A 410 18.99 -14.34 16.71
C LEU A 410 19.90 -13.30 16.04
N ARG A 411 19.40 -12.52 15.08
CA ARG A 411 20.12 -11.36 14.51
C ARG A 411 20.42 -10.30 15.56
N LYS A 412 19.46 -10.01 16.44
CA LYS A 412 19.61 -9.02 17.52
C LYS A 412 20.62 -9.51 18.56
N VAL A 413 20.52 -10.76 18.98
CA VAL A 413 21.40 -11.40 19.96
C VAL A 413 22.83 -11.47 19.46
N ALA A 414 23.05 -11.85 18.20
CA ALA A 414 24.38 -11.88 17.60
C ALA A 414 25.06 -10.49 17.60
N LYS A 415 24.26 -9.42 17.38
CA LYS A 415 24.72 -8.03 17.49
C LYS A 415 25.10 -7.66 18.93
N LEU A 416 24.31 -8.08 19.92
CA LEU A 416 24.55 -7.82 21.35
C LEU A 416 25.79 -8.55 21.88
N LEU A 417 26.02 -9.79 21.46
CA LEU A 417 27.20 -10.57 21.83
C LEU A 417 28.51 -10.05 21.21
N GLY A 418 28.46 -9.03 20.34
CA GLY A 418 29.64 -8.55 19.63
C GLY A 418 30.26 -9.55 18.64
N VAL A 419 29.73 -10.79 18.58
CA VAL A 419 30.07 -11.85 17.61
C VAL A 419 29.87 -11.34 16.19
N VAL A 420 28.86 -10.48 16.01
CA VAL A 420 28.62 -9.74 14.79
C VAL A 420 29.48 -8.48 14.71
N ALA A 421 29.56 -7.63 15.74
CA ALA A 421 30.18 -6.31 15.60
C ALA A 421 31.66 -6.31 15.18
N LYS A 422 32.46 -7.30 15.60
CA LYS A 422 33.91 -7.35 15.29
C LYS A 422 34.25 -7.98 13.92
N LYS A 423 33.29 -8.66 13.28
CA LYS A 423 33.43 -9.25 11.93
C LYS A 423 32.38 -8.77 10.92
N ILE A 424 31.32 -8.05 11.31
CA ILE A 424 30.32 -7.43 10.42
C ILE A 424 30.73 -6.04 9.98
N SER A 425 31.71 -5.40 10.63
CA SER A 425 32.34 -4.20 10.06
C SER A 425 33.06 -4.48 8.73
N THR A 426 33.19 -5.74 8.31
CA THR A 426 33.87 -6.16 7.07
C THR A 426 32.99 -6.95 6.10
N ILE A 427 31.70 -7.18 6.37
CA ILE A 427 30.82 -8.02 5.53
C ILE A 427 29.79 -7.15 4.79
N SER A 428 29.77 -7.26 3.46
CA SER A 428 28.88 -6.48 2.59
C SER A 428 27.43 -6.96 2.64
N ARG A 429 26.51 -6.09 2.21
CA ARG A 429 25.07 -6.36 2.19
C ARG A 429 24.70 -7.57 1.30
N ASP A 430 25.45 -7.82 0.23
CA ASP A 430 25.22 -8.97 -0.66
C ASP A 430 25.70 -10.29 -0.04
N GLN A 431 26.82 -10.27 0.71
CA GLN A 431 27.26 -11.41 1.52
C GLN A 431 26.22 -11.78 2.57
N TRP A 432 25.59 -10.78 3.20
CA TRP A 432 24.49 -11.00 4.13
C TRP A 432 23.28 -11.68 3.47
N TYR A 433 22.86 -11.23 2.28
CA TYR A 433 21.77 -11.87 1.55
C TYR A 433 22.11 -13.29 1.09
N ARG A 434 23.36 -13.56 0.69
CA ARG A 434 23.82 -14.90 0.32
C ARG A 434 23.88 -15.84 1.52
N ILE A 435 24.33 -15.36 2.68
CA ILE A 435 24.35 -16.12 3.93
C ILE A 435 22.93 -16.41 4.42
N VAL A 436 22.03 -15.42 4.39
CA VAL A 436 20.60 -15.61 4.71
C VAL A 436 19.94 -16.61 3.77
N ASN A 437 20.22 -16.55 2.47
CA ASN A 437 19.72 -17.54 1.50
C ASN A 437 20.33 -18.93 1.69
N LEU A 438 21.61 -19.04 2.11
CA LEU A 438 22.27 -20.30 2.44
C LEU A 438 21.71 -20.94 3.72
N VAL A 439 21.47 -20.15 4.76
CA VAL A 439 20.81 -20.60 6.00
C VAL A 439 19.36 -21.01 5.70
N SER A 440 18.63 -20.25 4.87
CA SER A 440 17.31 -20.66 4.36
C SER A 440 17.35 -21.91 3.47
N ASN A 441 18.46 -22.21 2.80
CA ASN A 441 18.61 -23.42 1.98
C ASN A 441 19.06 -24.65 2.80
N GLN A 442 19.81 -24.49 3.89
CA GLN A 442 20.05 -25.59 4.85
C GLN A 442 18.78 -26.00 5.62
N ILE A 443 17.81 -25.09 5.75
CA ILE A 443 16.47 -25.44 6.22
C ILE A 443 15.70 -26.27 5.18
N LYS A 444 16.00 -26.15 3.88
CA LYS A 444 15.38 -26.94 2.80
C LYS A 444 15.95 -28.35 2.66
N THR A 445 17.19 -28.59 3.07
CA THR A 445 17.82 -29.93 3.02
C THR A 445 17.24 -30.93 4.03
N TYR A 446 16.23 -30.54 4.83
CA TYR A 446 15.47 -31.42 5.72
C TYR A 446 14.11 -31.88 5.15
N THR A 447 13.84 -31.63 3.88
CA THR A 447 12.62 -32.12 3.20
C THR A 447 13.00 -33.11 2.09
N PRO A 448 12.45 -34.33 2.10
CA PRO A 448 12.82 -35.36 1.15
C PRO A 448 12.35 -35.01 -0.27
N ASP A 449 13.22 -35.34 -1.21
CA ASP A 449 13.09 -35.18 -2.65
C ASP A 449 11.96 -36.08 -3.17
N THR A 450 10.84 -35.48 -3.58
CA THR A 450 9.86 -36.10 -4.47
C THR A 450 9.34 -35.05 -5.44
N SER A 451 9.33 -35.43 -6.71
CA SER A 451 9.04 -34.61 -7.88
C SER A 451 7.64 -33.98 -7.86
N THR A 452 7.54 -32.80 -8.46
CA THR A 452 6.30 -32.13 -8.94
C THR A 452 5.50 -31.24 -7.97
N THR A 453 6.14 -30.52 -7.04
CA THR A 453 5.43 -29.41 -6.37
C THR A 453 6.30 -28.16 -6.15
N ILE A 454 5.94 -27.05 -6.80
CA ILE A 454 6.55 -25.72 -6.55
C ILE A 454 5.45 -24.75 -6.13
N SER A 455 5.33 -24.49 -4.82
CA SER A 455 4.48 -23.44 -4.27
C SER A 455 5.32 -22.19 -3.96
N PHE A 456 4.81 -21.01 -4.30
CA PHE A 456 5.35 -19.74 -3.82
C PHE A 456 4.38 -19.13 -2.79
N TYR A 457 4.80 -19.20 -1.51
CA TYR A 457 4.33 -18.51 -0.31
C TYR A 457 3.36 -19.22 0.67
N ASN A 458 3.84 -19.21 1.93
CA ASN A 458 3.42 -19.84 3.19
C ASN A 458 3.47 -21.38 3.20
N THR A 459 4.17 -21.93 4.20
CA THR A 459 4.32 -23.37 4.47
C THR A 459 3.02 -24.18 4.35
N PRO A 460 1.83 -23.65 4.72
CA PRO A 460 0.55 -24.33 4.53
C PRO A 460 0.17 -24.56 3.06
N THR A 461 0.41 -23.61 2.16
CA THR A 461 0.07 -23.75 0.72
C THR A 461 0.98 -24.77 0.03
N GLN A 462 2.23 -24.86 0.48
CA GLN A 462 3.17 -25.87 -0.02
C GLN A 462 2.84 -27.27 0.49
N LYS A 463 2.56 -27.40 1.79
CA LYS A 463 2.05 -28.65 2.38
C LYS A 463 0.77 -29.11 1.71
N LEU A 464 -0.11 -28.17 1.38
CA LEU A 464 -1.34 -28.40 0.66
C LEU A 464 -1.10 -28.95 -0.75
N ALA A 465 -0.26 -28.27 -1.54
CA ALA A 465 0.06 -28.71 -2.90
C ALA A 465 0.73 -30.09 -2.89
N ASN A 466 1.62 -30.35 -1.92
CA ASN A 466 2.23 -31.67 -1.73
C ASN A 466 1.20 -32.73 -1.33
N LYS A 467 0.22 -32.40 -0.48
CA LYS A 467 -0.85 -33.31 -0.05
C LYS A 467 -1.79 -33.67 -1.19
N LEU A 468 -2.05 -32.74 -2.11
CA LEU A 468 -2.92 -32.96 -3.27
C LEU A 468 -2.18 -33.59 -4.45
N GLY A 469 -0.86 -33.44 -4.54
CA GLY A 469 -0.06 -33.96 -5.67
C GLY A 469 -0.30 -33.16 -6.96
N GLU A 470 -0.66 -31.88 -6.85
CA GLU A 470 -1.14 -31.07 -7.97
C GLU A 470 -0.41 -29.72 -8.09
N THR A 471 -0.39 -29.17 -9.31
CA THR A 471 0.06 -27.79 -9.54
C THR A 471 -1.01 -26.81 -9.08
N LEU A 472 -0.74 -26.16 -7.93
CA LEU A 472 -1.70 -25.31 -7.24
C LEU A 472 -1.42 -23.82 -7.45
N ILE A 473 -2.43 -23.09 -7.92
CA ILE A 473 -2.42 -21.62 -8.00
C ILE A 473 -3.40 -21.06 -6.95
N ALA A 474 -2.87 -20.67 -5.79
CA ALA A 474 -3.63 -20.06 -4.70
C ALA A 474 -3.18 -18.62 -4.40
N PRO A 475 -4.11 -17.74 -3.98
CA PRO A 475 -3.76 -16.38 -3.58
C PRO A 475 -2.99 -16.40 -2.26
N ASN A 476 -2.26 -15.33 -1.96
CA ASN A 476 -1.61 -15.20 -0.66
C ASN A 476 -2.65 -15.07 0.48
N SER A 477 -2.19 -15.03 1.74
CA SER A 477 -3.06 -14.87 2.92
C SER A 477 -3.91 -13.59 2.91
N GLN A 478 -3.54 -12.59 2.11
CA GLN A 478 -4.34 -11.38 1.91
C GLN A 478 -5.39 -11.54 0.81
N GLY A 479 -5.43 -12.66 0.08
CA GLY A 479 -6.36 -12.92 -1.00
C GLY A 479 -6.02 -12.25 -2.31
N ASP A 480 -4.80 -11.75 -2.42
CA ASP A 480 -4.29 -11.16 -3.63
C ASP A 480 -3.37 -12.17 -4.31
N PHE A 481 -3.65 -12.45 -5.57
CA PHE A 481 -2.64 -12.93 -6.50
C PHE A 481 -1.74 -11.75 -6.84
N LEU A 482 -0.91 -11.32 -5.90
CA LEU A 482 0.20 -10.40 -6.18
C LEU A 482 1.24 -11.16 -7.00
N TYR A 483 0.90 -11.51 -8.24
CA TYR A 483 1.84 -12.14 -9.14
C TYR A 483 2.59 -11.08 -9.94
N ASN A 484 3.90 -11.26 -9.92
CA ASN A 484 4.77 -10.97 -11.04
C ASN A 484 4.38 -11.93 -12.19
N LYS A 485 3.81 -11.39 -13.28
CA LYS A 485 3.46 -12.15 -14.51
C LYS A 485 4.60 -13.06 -15.00
N LYS A 486 5.86 -12.66 -14.77
CA LYS A 486 7.06 -13.45 -15.09
C LYS A 486 7.15 -14.75 -14.29
N ALA A 487 6.78 -14.74 -13.02
CA ALA A 487 6.81 -15.93 -12.16
C ALA A 487 5.75 -16.96 -12.58
N LEU A 488 4.54 -16.48 -12.90
CA LEU A 488 3.47 -17.33 -13.42
C LEU A 488 3.85 -17.90 -14.80
N LEU A 489 4.40 -17.09 -15.70
CA LEU A 489 4.87 -17.57 -17.00
C LEU A 489 5.99 -18.62 -16.88
N LYS A 490 6.90 -18.46 -15.91
CA LYS A 490 7.95 -19.45 -15.64
C LYS A 490 7.35 -20.78 -15.14
N LEU A 491 6.36 -20.72 -14.25
CA LEU A 491 5.67 -21.93 -13.77
C LEU A 491 4.93 -22.65 -14.90
N LEU A 492 4.31 -21.88 -15.80
CA LEU A 492 3.55 -22.41 -16.92
C LEU A 492 4.40 -22.95 -18.06
N ALA A 493 5.70 -22.62 -18.12
CA ALA A 493 6.60 -23.04 -19.19
C ALA A 493 6.74 -24.57 -19.25
N ASP A 494 6.78 -25.22 -18.10
CA ASP A 494 6.98 -26.67 -17.97
C ASP A 494 5.66 -27.42 -17.66
N HIS A 495 4.53 -26.70 -17.55
CA HIS A 495 3.24 -27.30 -17.22
C HIS A 495 2.58 -27.91 -18.47
N ASP A 496 2.30 -29.20 -18.42
CA ASP A 496 1.57 -29.90 -19.48
C ASP A 496 0.14 -29.35 -19.60
N LYS A 497 -0.19 -28.81 -20.78
CA LYS A 497 -1.50 -28.22 -21.08
C LYS A 497 -2.64 -29.24 -21.08
N THR A 498 -2.34 -30.53 -21.17
CA THR A 498 -3.33 -31.61 -21.03
C THR A 498 -3.80 -31.78 -19.59
N ILE A 499 -3.02 -31.30 -18.62
CA ILE A 499 -3.35 -31.35 -17.19
C ILE A 499 -4.06 -30.04 -16.81
N PRO A 500 -5.30 -30.08 -16.28
CA PRO A 500 -5.99 -28.88 -15.84
C PRO A 500 -5.21 -28.08 -14.80
N LEU A 501 -5.15 -26.77 -14.99
CA LEU A 501 -4.66 -25.84 -13.96
C LEU A 501 -5.78 -25.57 -12.96
N ARG A 502 -5.53 -25.94 -11.70
CA ARG A 502 -6.51 -25.79 -10.62
C ARG A 502 -6.24 -24.52 -9.82
N LEU A 503 -7.24 -23.65 -9.79
CA LEU A 503 -7.23 -22.41 -9.02
C LEU A 503 -7.97 -22.62 -7.71
N TYR A 504 -7.36 -22.22 -6.59
CA TYR A 504 -7.93 -22.43 -5.25
C TYR A 504 -8.32 -21.08 -4.62
N PRO A 505 -9.57 -20.62 -4.77
CA PRO A 505 -10.09 -19.47 -4.05
C PRO A 505 -10.19 -19.78 -2.56
N SER A 506 -9.76 -18.85 -1.73
CA SER A 506 -9.84 -18.97 -0.26
C SER A 506 -11.28 -18.73 0.27
N VAL A 507 -11.46 -18.89 1.58
CA VAL A 507 -12.78 -18.87 2.26
C VAL A 507 -13.27 -17.45 2.56
N GLY A 508 -14.59 -17.21 2.37
CA GLY A 508 -15.23 -15.90 2.53
C GLY A 508 -15.14 -14.97 1.30
N TYR A 509 -14.81 -15.52 0.13
CA TYR A 509 -14.44 -14.76 -1.08
C TYR A 509 -15.63 -14.33 -1.96
N GLN A 510 -16.48 -13.43 -1.46
CA GLN A 510 -17.64 -12.94 -2.21
C GLN A 510 -17.47 -11.55 -2.87
N SER A 511 -16.29 -10.91 -2.74
CA SER A 511 -16.10 -9.55 -3.29
C SER A 511 -15.93 -9.52 -4.81
N ASP A 512 -16.62 -8.59 -5.50
CA ASP A 512 -16.57 -8.38 -6.96
C ASP A 512 -15.15 -8.29 -7.51
N ARG A 513 -14.28 -7.58 -6.78
CA ARG A 513 -12.90 -7.36 -7.20
C ARG A 513 -12.12 -8.66 -7.35
N ARG A 514 -12.32 -9.62 -6.43
CA ARG A 514 -11.57 -10.88 -6.40
C ARG A 514 -12.11 -11.92 -7.36
N VAL A 515 -13.43 -12.04 -7.47
CA VAL A 515 -14.05 -12.89 -8.50
C VAL A 515 -13.63 -12.41 -9.90
N ASN A 516 -13.58 -11.09 -10.13
CA ASN A 516 -13.09 -10.53 -11.39
C ASN A 516 -11.62 -10.89 -11.66
N TYR A 517 -10.79 -11.10 -10.63
CA TYR A 517 -9.44 -11.61 -10.82
C TYR A 517 -9.45 -13.06 -11.31
N TYR A 518 -10.20 -13.97 -10.67
CA TYR A 518 -10.33 -15.36 -11.15
C TYR A 518 -10.92 -15.44 -12.57
N LYS A 519 -11.87 -14.56 -12.89
CA LYS A 519 -12.41 -14.40 -14.24
C LYS A 519 -11.30 -14.04 -15.23
N LYS A 520 -10.57 -12.94 -14.99
CA LYS A 520 -9.52 -12.44 -15.88
C LYS A 520 -8.34 -13.42 -16.00
N LEU A 521 -7.93 -14.04 -14.89
CA LEU A 521 -6.86 -15.04 -14.86
C LEU A 521 -7.28 -16.30 -15.62
N GLY A 522 -8.48 -16.82 -15.35
CA GLY A 522 -9.03 -17.96 -16.07
C GLY A 522 -9.15 -17.69 -17.57
N GLU A 523 -9.72 -16.55 -17.97
CA GLU A 523 -9.76 -16.10 -19.38
C GLU A 523 -8.37 -16.03 -20.01
N TRP A 524 -7.39 -15.48 -19.29
CA TRP A 524 -6.01 -15.37 -19.77
C TRP A 524 -5.35 -16.75 -19.94
N LEU A 525 -5.51 -17.65 -18.98
CA LEU A 525 -5.00 -19.03 -19.04
C LEU A 525 -5.67 -19.84 -20.15
N THR A 526 -6.99 -19.76 -20.28
CA THR A 526 -7.73 -20.41 -21.38
C THR A 526 -7.28 -19.91 -22.74
N LYS A 527 -7.06 -18.59 -22.92
CA LYS A 527 -6.49 -18.02 -24.16
C LYS A 527 -5.07 -18.53 -24.46
N LYS A 528 -4.34 -19.03 -23.46
CA LYS A 528 -3.02 -19.65 -23.63
C LYS A 528 -3.09 -21.17 -23.87
N GLY A 529 -4.28 -21.73 -23.96
CA GLY A 529 -4.52 -23.15 -24.26
C GLY A 529 -4.50 -24.06 -23.03
N TYR A 530 -4.59 -23.51 -21.82
CA TYR A 530 -4.72 -24.33 -20.61
C TYR A 530 -6.19 -24.61 -20.31
N GLN A 531 -6.50 -25.84 -19.90
CA GLN A 531 -7.74 -26.14 -19.21
C GLN A 531 -7.66 -25.58 -17.79
N VAL A 532 -8.74 -24.92 -17.33
CA VAL A 532 -8.75 -24.26 -16.02
C VAL A 532 -9.93 -24.77 -15.22
N GLU A 533 -9.63 -25.31 -14.05
CA GLU A 533 -10.59 -25.76 -13.05
C GLU A 533 -10.46 -24.91 -11.79
N ILE A 534 -11.54 -24.82 -11.03
CA ILE A 534 -11.58 -24.09 -9.76
C ILE A 534 -11.93 -25.05 -8.64
N GLY A 535 -11.07 -25.13 -7.64
CA GLY A 535 -11.33 -25.88 -6.41
C GLY A 535 -12.53 -25.29 -5.68
N TRP A 536 -13.58 -26.11 -5.57
CA TRP A 536 -14.83 -25.81 -4.92
C TRP A 536 -15.04 -26.75 -3.73
N TYR A 537 -14.94 -26.17 -2.55
CA TYR A 537 -15.08 -26.81 -1.26
C TYR A 537 -16.07 -26.01 -0.40
N GLU A 538 -17.09 -25.45 -1.07
CA GLU A 538 -18.15 -24.63 -0.45
C GLU A 538 -17.61 -23.41 0.31
N GLN A 539 -16.46 -22.89 -0.14
CA GLN A 539 -15.71 -21.78 0.47
C GLN A 539 -16.47 -20.46 0.63
N TRP A 540 -17.69 -20.34 0.10
CA TRP A 540 -18.58 -19.20 0.31
C TRP A 540 -19.64 -19.40 1.37
N TYR A 541 -19.92 -20.65 1.74
CA TYR A 541 -20.95 -21.03 2.70
C TYR A 541 -20.30 -21.47 4.03
N GLN A 542 -19.05 -21.92 3.99
CA GLN A 542 -18.29 -22.26 5.20
C GLN A 542 -17.84 -21.00 5.95
N LYS A 543 -18.21 -20.91 7.24
CA LYS A 543 -17.96 -19.73 8.10
C LYS A 543 -16.54 -19.66 8.67
N SER A 544 -15.78 -20.77 8.70
CA SER A 544 -14.51 -20.80 9.45
C SER A 544 -13.43 -21.71 8.88
N ALA A 545 -13.76 -22.74 8.12
CA ALA A 545 -12.77 -23.71 7.65
C ALA A 545 -11.84 -23.07 6.62
N THR A 546 -10.56 -22.89 6.94
CA THR A 546 -9.55 -22.62 5.92
C THR A 546 -9.40 -23.83 4.98
N LEU A 547 -8.86 -23.66 3.77
CA LEU A 547 -8.62 -24.80 2.87
C LEU A 547 -7.82 -25.95 3.52
N PRO A 548 -6.79 -25.69 4.35
CA PRO A 548 -6.18 -26.74 5.17
C PRO A 548 -7.16 -27.46 6.11
N GLU A 549 -8.01 -26.72 6.84
CA GLU A 549 -9.00 -27.30 7.76
C GLU A 549 -10.04 -28.15 7.02
N PHE A 550 -10.50 -27.71 5.84
CA PHE A 550 -11.39 -28.51 4.98
C PHE A 550 -10.75 -29.82 4.52
N LEU A 551 -9.45 -29.84 4.28
CA LEU A 551 -8.76 -31.07 3.91
C LEU A 551 -8.41 -31.97 5.09
N GLU A 552 -8.43 -31.43 6.31
CA GLU A 552 -8.30 -32.20 7.54
C GLU A 552 -9.62 -32.88 7.93
N SER A 553 -10.78 -32.35 7.51
CA SER A 553 -12.07 -33.03 7.71
C SER A 553 -12.25 -34.28 6.82
N GLY A 554 -11.39 -34.45 5.81
CA GLY A 554 -11.48 -35.56 4.86
C GLY A 554 -12.51 -35.33 3.74
N ASP A 555 -13.07 -34.14 3.65
CA ASP A 555 -14.02 -33.78 2.60
C ASP A 555 -13.30 -33.63 1.24
N GLU A 556 -14.01 -34.00 0.17
CA GLU A 556 -13.48 -33.94 -1.19
C GLU A 556 -13.66 -32.54 -1.80
N ILE A 557 -12.59 -32.01 -2.40
CA ILE A 557 -12.66 -30.77 -3.19
C ILE A 557 -13.28 -31.10 -4.55
N LYS A 558 -14.41 -30.47 -4.87
CA LYS A 558 -15.01 -30.56 -6.20
C LYS A 558 -14.29 -29.61 -7.15
N TYR A 559 -13.91 -30.07 -8.33
CA TYR A 559 -13.36 -29.19 -9.35
C TYR A 559 -14.46 -28.75 -10.30
N ILE A 560 -14.73 -27.44 -10.35
CA ILE A 560 -15.78 -26.87 -11.19
C ILE A 560 -15.17 -25.99 -12.29
N SER A 561 -15.92 -25.82 -13.37
CA SER A 561 -15.51 -24.92 -14.45
C SER A 561 -15.47 -23.47 -13.98
N ARG A 562 -14.70 -22.64 -14.67
CA ARG A 562 -14.71 -21.17 -14.46
C ARG A 562 -16.12 -20.61 -14.53
N ASP A 563 -16.92 -21.03 -15.50
CA ASP A 563 -18.24 -20.45 -15.75
C ASP A 563 -19.23 -20.88 -14.66
N GLU A 564 -19.16 -22.14 -14.21
CA GLU A 564 -19.92 -22.61 -13.04
C GLU A 564 -19.53 -21.84 -11.78
N PHE A 565 -18.24 -21.59 -11.54
CA PHE A 565 -17.80 -20.74 -10.42
C PHE A 565 -18.38 -19.32 -10.52
N LEU A 566 -18.39 -18.71 -11.71
CA LEU A 566 -18.98 -17.38 -11.89
C LEU A 566 -20.50 -17.38 -11.67
N GLU A 567 -21.19 -18.46 -12.08
CA GLU A 567 -22.62 -18.64 -11.87
C GLU A 567 -22.96 -18.81 -10.39
N LYS A 568 -22.27 -19.70 -9.68
CA LYS A 568 -22.47 -19.85 -8.24
C LYS A 568 -22.22 -18.51 -7.53
N ASN A 569 -21.24 -17.71 -7.99
CA ASN A 569 -20.95 -16.40 -7.38
C ASN A 569 -22.09 -15.41 -7.64
N ARG A 570 -22.68 -15.45 -8.84
CA ARG A 570 -23.88 -14.66 -9.18
C ARG A 570 -25.05 -15.05 -8.26
N TYR A 571 -25.25 -16.33 -8.01
CA TYR A 571 -26.27 -16.82 -7.09
C TYR A 571 -26.01 -16.34 -5.65
N SER A 572 -24.78 -16.50 -5.15
CA SER A 572 -24.38 -15.99 -3.83
C SER A 572 -24.60 -14.48 -3.70
N LYS A 573 -24.28 -13.70 -4.74
CA LYS A 573 -24.59 -12.26 -4.79
C LYS A 573 -26.09 -11.97 -4.79
N LEU A 574 -26.90 -12.77 -5.48
CA LEU A 574 -28.35 -12.61 -5.46
C LEU A 574 -28.89 -12.86 -4.05
N CYS A 575 -28.42 -13.92 -3.38
CA CYS A 575 -28.74 -14.19 -1.98
C CYS A 575 -28.29 -13.05 -1.05
N TYR A 576 -27.09 -12.49 -1.27
CA TYR A 576 -26.59 -11.33 -0.53
C TYR A 576 -27.35 -10.02 -0.82
N LYS A 577 -27.81 -9.82 -2.06
CA LYS A 577 -28.67 -8.68 -2.41
C LYS A 577 -30.06 -8.84 -1.80
N ARG A 578 -30.66 -10.03 -1.88
CA ARG A 578 -31.91 -10.37 -1.20
C ARG A 578 -31.81 -10.22 0.30
N SER A 579 -30.69 -10.60 0.93
CA SER A 579 -30.48 -10.36 2.36
C SER A 579 -30.32 -8.88 2.72
N LYS A 580 -30.02 -8.01 1.75
CA LYS A 580 -30.03 -6.53 1.90
C LYS A 580 -31.38 -5.89 1.55
N GLU A 581 -32.26 -6.60 0.88
CA GLU A 581 -33.66 -6.21 0.58
C GLU A 581 -34.55 -6.35 1.83
N PHE A 582 -33.99 -6.15 3.02
CA PHE A 582 -34.76 -5.94 4.23
C PHE A 582 -35.62 -4.69 4.02
N THR A 583 -36.93 -4.88 3.82
CA THR A 583 -37.90 -3.79 3.73
C THR A 583 -38.35 -3.50 5.15
N PRO A 584 -38.00 -2.34 5.73
CA PRO A 584 -38.38 -2.06 7.10
C PRO A 584 -39.91 -1.98 7.20
N ASN A 585 -40.49 -2.66 8.18
CA ASN A 585 -41.94 -2.57 8.45
C ASN A 585 -42.33 -1.18 8.97
N ILE A 586 -41.37 -0.42 9.49
CA ILE A 586 -41.55 0.91 10.07
C ILE A 586 -40.34 1.77 9.69
N GLU A 587 -40.59 2.95 9.15
CA GLU A 587 -39.55 3.93 8.81
C GLU A 587 -39.53 5.09 9.82
N TYR A 588 -38.32 5.46 10.26
CA TYR A 588 -38.11 6.58 11.19
C TYR A 588 -37.30 7.68 10.48
N ASN A 589 -37.90 8.85 10.27
CA ASN A 589 -37.26 10.00 9.65
C ASN A 589 -36.48 10.86 10.65
N GLN A 590 -35.58 10.22 11.42
CA GLN A 590 -34.71 10.89 12.38
C GLN A 590 -33.27 10.39 12.29
N GLN A 591 -32.31 11.26 12.60
CA GLN A 591 -30.88 10.95 12.50
C GLN A 591 -30.46 9.84 13.48
N TYR A 592 -31.08 9.81 14.66
CA TYR A 592 -30.89 8.79 15.68
C TYR A 592 -32.25 8.33 16.16
N LEU A 593 -32.42 7.03 16.39
CA LEU A 593 -33.60 6.54 17.07
C LEU A 593 -33.51 6.95 18.55
N ASP A 594 -34.58 7.52 19.08
CA ASP A 594 -34.73 7.70 20.51
C ASP A 594 -35.11 6.37 21.20
N GLY A 595 -34.88 6.31 22.50
CA GLY A 595 -35.09 5.09 23.29
C GLY A 595 -36.53 4.73 23.48
N GLU A 596 -37.42 5.70 23.38
CA GLU A 596 -38.85 5.48 23.49
C GLU A 596 -39.39 4.77 22.24
N ALA A 597 -38.94 5.17 21.06
CA ALA A 597 -39.22 4.54 19.78
C ALA A 597 -38.67 3.10 19.73
N ILE A 598 -37.47 2.88 20.26
CA ILE A 598 -36.87 1.54 20.36
C ILE A 598 -37.62 0.70 21.40
N ALA A 599 -37.87 1.23 22.59
CA ALA A 599 -38.56 0.54 23.67
C ALA A 599 -39.96 0.11 23.26
N LYS A 600 -40.73 0.98 22.55
CA LYS A 600 -42.06 0.68 22.00
C LYS A 600 -42.08 -0.48 20.99
N GLN A 601 -40.95 -0.78 20.35
CA GLN A 601 -40.82 -1.90 19.40
C GLN A 601 -40.24 -3.17 20.04
N ILE A 602 -39.40 -3.02 21.09
CA ILE A 602 -38.74 -4.13 21.81
C ILE A 602 -39.68 -4.81 22.85
N VAL A 603 -40.96 -4.42 22.93
CA VAL A 603 -41.85 -4.76 24.07
C VAL A 603 -42.21 -6.25 24.19
N GLN A 604 -42.04 -7.08 23.16
CA GLN A 604 -42.45 -8.49 23.24
C GLN A 604 -41.29 -9.42 23.66
N PRO A 605 -41.44 -10.22 24.74
CA PRO A 605 -40.51 -11.30 25.04
C PRO A 605 -40.31 -12.19 23.81
N ARG A 606 -39.06 -12.59 23.54
CA ARG A 606 -38.68 -13.43 22.38
C ARG A 606 -38.89 -12.80 21.00
N SER A 607 -38.98 -11.47 20.91
CA SER A 607 -38.97 -10.76 19.62
C SER A 607 -37.57 -10.34 19.19
N LEU A 608 -37.32 -10.30 17.87
CA LEU A 608 -36.10 -9.77 17.27
C LEU A 608 -36.43 -8.45 16.57
N THR A 609 -35.87 -7.34 17.06
CA THR A 609 -35.96 -6.05 16.37
C THR A 609 -34.72 -5.83 15.51
N ALA A 610 -34.91 -5.78 14.19
CA ALA A 610 -33.83 -5.50 13.23
C ALA A 610 -33.90 -4.04 12.74
N ILE A 611 -32.82 -3.29 12.94
CA ILE A 611 -32.73 -1.87 12.53
C ILE A 611 -31.87 -1.76 11.28
N LYS A 612 -32.46 -1.32 10.17
CA LYS A 612 -31.74 -1.02 8.93
C LYS A 612 -31.18 0.40 8.99
N SER A 613 -29.86 0.56 8.86
CA SER A 613 -29.21 1.88 8.88
C SER A 613 -28.18 2.04 7.75
N PRO A 614 -28.29 3.07 6.88
CA PRO A 614 -27.35 3.35 5.79
C PRO A 614 -25.88 3.51 6.24
N MET A 615 -24.91 3.41 5.33
CA MET A 615 -23.51 3.70 5.66
C MET A 615 -23.33 5.18 6.07
N GLY A 616 -22.46 5.44 7.06
CA GLY A 616 -22.10 6.81 7.46
C GLY A 616 -23.09 7.53 8.41
N THR A 617 -24.13 6.85 8.87
CA THR A 617 -25.20 7.43 9.73
C THR A 617 -24.87 7.50 11.22
N GLY A 618 -23.60 7.32 11.61
CA GLY A 618 -23.23 7.35 13.02
C GLY A 618 -23.75 6.16 13.84
N LYS A 619 -23.78 4.94 13.27
CA LYS A 619 -24.19 3.70 13.97
C LYS A 619 -23.54 3.51 15.34
N THR A 620 -22.25 3.82 15.47
CA THR A 620 -21.53 3.75 16.75
C THR A 620 -22.10 4.72 17.78
N VAL A 621 -22.45 5.94 17.36
CA VAL A 621 -23.10 6.95 18.20
C VAL A 621 -24.52 6.50 18.58
N LEU A 622 -25.25 5.88 17.65
CA LEU A 622 -26.56 5.31 17.93
C LEU A 622 -26.48 4.21 19.01
N ILE A 623 -25.49 3.32 18.93
CA ILE A 623 -25.27 2.28 19.95
C ILE A 623 -25.09 2.93 21.33
N GLY A 624 -24.25 3.97 21.44
CA GLY A 624 -24.06 4.71 22.70
C GLY A 624 -25.36 5.26 23.27
N LYS A 625 -26.14 5.95 22.43
CA LYS A 625 -27.45 6.51 22.84
C LYS A 625 -28.44 5.44 23.30
N ILE A 626 -28.44 4.28 22.65
CA ILE A 626 -29.26 3.14 23.08
C ILE A 626 -28.83 2.70 24.47
N LEU A 627 -27.53 2.51 24.72
CA LEU A 627 -27.03 2.08 26.03
C LEU A 627 -27.37 3.08 27.14
N GLU A 628 -27.27 4.38 26.87
CA GLU A 628 -27.65 5.45 27.81
C GLU A 628 -29.12 5.36 28.25
N GLN A 629 -30.00 4.86 27.38
CA GLN A 629 -31.44 4.73 27.62
C GLN A 629 -31.82 3.44 28.35
N PHE A 630 -30.92 2.45 28.42
CA PHE A 630 -31.15 1.18 29.11
C PHE A 630 -30.09 0.95 30.22
N PRO A 631 -30.04 1.82 31.25
CA PRO A 631 -29.05 1.70 32.33
C PRO A 631 -29.19 0.36 33.06
N GLY A 632 -28.05 -0.27 33.37
CA GLY A 632 -28.00 -1.55 34.08
C GLY A 632 -28.32 -2.79 33.22
N LYS A 633 -28.62 -2.64 31.93
CA LYS A 633 -28.75 -3.76 31.00
C LYS A 633 -27.41 -4.09 30.35
N GLY A 634 -27.11 -5.39 30.27
CA GLY A 634 -25.96 -5.89 29.53
C GLY A 634 -26.21 -5.77 28.02
N ALA A 635 -25.13 -5.70 27.24
CA ALA A 635 -25.23 -5.55 25.79
C ALA A 635 -24.14 -6.36 25.09
N PHE A 636 -24.50 -7.01 23.99
CA PHE A 636 -23.58 -7.75 23.15
C PHE A 636 -23.41 -7.04 21.81
N LEU A 637 -22.19 -6.59 21.52
CA LEU A 637 -21.81 -5.97 20.24
C LEU A 637 -21.03 -6.96 19.39
N ILE A 638 -21.66 -7.42 18.31
CA ILE A 638 -21.07 -8.40 17.40
C ILE A 638 -20.67 -7.70 16.10
N ALA A 639 -19.38 -7.70 15.73
CA ALA A 639 -18.92 -7.09 14.48
C ALA A 639 -17.69 -7.76 13.85
N HIS A 640 -17.64 -7.83 12.51
CA HIS A 640 -16.52 -8.43 11.78
C HIS A 640 -15.25 -7.55 11.73
N ARG A 641 -15.36 -6.23 11.83
CA ARG A 641 -14.21 -5.31 11.72
C ARG A 641 -13.57 -5.08 13.09
N ASN A 642 -12.61 -5.92 13.46
CA ASN A 642 -11.95 -5.86 14.78
C ASN A 642 -11.42 -4.47 15.15
N SER A 643 -10.86 -3.70 14.22
CA SER A 643 -10.38 -2.35 14.51
C SER A 643 -11.51 -1.37 14.88
N LEU A 644 -12.63 -1.44 14.15
CA LEU A 644 -13.81 -0.63 14.46
C LEU A 644 -14.49 -1.08 15.74
N LEU A 645 -14.49 -2.39 16.00
CA LEU A 645 -15.01 -2.98 17.22
C LEU A 645 -14.22 -2.50 18.44
N GLN A 646 -12.89 -2.56 18.39
CA GLN A 646 -11.99 -2.05 19.44
C GLN A 646 -12.19 -0.54 19.69
N GLN A 647 -12.33 0.24 18.62
CA GLN A 647 -12.62 1.66 18.74
C GLN A 647 -13.97 1.88 19.45
N THR A 648 -15.00 1.14 19.04
CA THR A 648 -16.33 1.21 19.64
C THR A 648 -16.30 0.78 21.12
N CYS A 649 -15.52 -0.24 21.46
CA CYS A 649 -15.28 -0.65 22.85
C CYS A 649 -14.75 0.50 23.70
N LYS A 650 -13.70 1.16 23.22
CA LYS A 650 -13.09 2.29 23.92
C LYS A 650 -14.05 3.47 24.06
N GLU A 651 -14.85 3.74 23.03
CA GLU A 651 -15.76 4.90 23.01
C GLU A 651 -17.05 4.67 23.80
N GLN A 652 -17.56 3.44 23.81
CA GLN A 652 -18.91 3.11 24.34
C GLN A 652 -18.86 2.20 25.58
N GLY A 653 -17.67 1.93 26.12
CA GLY A 653 -17.51 1.16 27.35
C GLY A 653 -17.73 -0.35 27.22
N PHE A 654 -17.68 -0.92 26.01
CA PHE A 654 -17.70 -2.38 25.86
C PHE A 654 -16.33 -2.99 26.20
N THR A 655 -16.35 -4.18 26.80
CA THR A 655 -15.19 -5.05 26.95
C THR A 655 -15.04 -5.96 25.72
N HIS A 656 -13.88 -5.91 25.07
CA HIS A 656 -13.61 -6.73 23.88
C HIS A 656 -13.12 -8.14 24.25
N MET A 657 -13.87 -9.19 23.89
CA MET A 657 -13.59 -10.56 24.37
C MET A 657 -12.22 -11.13 23.99
N ARG A 658 -11.66 -10.76 22.82
CA ARG A 658 -10.35 -11.25 22.37
C ARG A 658 -9.16 -10.80 23.24
N PHE A 659 -9.26 -9.67 23.95
CA PHE A 659 -8.11 -9.09 24.69
C PHE A 659 -8.12 -9.41 26.18
N GLU A 660 -9.28 -9.70 26.76
CA GLU A 660 -9.45 -9.68 28.22
C GLU A 660 -9.80 -11.04 28.84
N ASP A 661 -9.95 -12.11 28.05
CA ASP A 661 -10.44 -13.42 28.54
C ASP A 661 -11.79 -13.23 29.28
N ALA A 662 -12.62 -12.33 28.73
CA ALA A 662 -13.79 -11.74 29.36
C ALA A 662 -15.05 -12.62 29.32
N TYR A 663 -14.94 -13.90 28.98
CA TYR A 663 -16.07 -14.84 28.93
C TYR A 663 -16.80 -14.91 30.27
N HIS A 664 -16.06 -14.88 31.38
CA HIS A 664 -16.61 -14.83 32.74
C HIS A 664 -17.45 -13.58 33.03
N LEU A 665 -17.32 -12.50 32.24
CA LEU A 665 -18.14 -11.30 32.37
C LEU A 665 -19.50 -11.43 31.67
N ALA A 666 -19.70 -12.44 30.81
CA ALA A 666 -21.00 -12.69 30.17
C ALA A 666 -22.10 -12.98 31.20
N ARG A 667 -21.73 -13.65 32.30
CA ARG A 667 -22.61 -13.97 33.45
C ARG A 667 -22.91 -12.78 34.36
N ARG A 668 -22.28 -11.62 34.17
CA ARG A 668 -22.50 -10.43 35.01
C ARG A 668 -23.55 -9.53 34.38
N SER A 669 -24.66 -9.33 35.08
CA SER A 669 -25.70 -8.38 34.69
C SER A 669 -25.10 -6.98 34.47
N GLY A 670 -25.58 -6.29 33.44
CA GLY A 670 -25.10 -4.94 33.10
C GLY A 670 -23.79 -4.87 32.31
N THR A 671 -23.14 -5.99 32.00
CA THR A 671 -21.87 -5.99 31.25
C THR A 671 -22.09 -5.72 29.75
N HIS A 672 -21.27 -4.84 29.18
CA HIS A 672 -21.22 -4.61 27.74
C HIS A 672 -20.06 -5.39 27.14
N LEU A 673 -20.35 -6.41 26.33
CA LEU A 673 -19.36 -7.28 25.71
C LEU A 673 -19.34 -7.12 24.20
N ALA A 674 -18.15 -7.13 23.62
CA ALA A 674 -17.94 -6.95 22.19
C ALA A 674 -17.05 -8.06 21.62
N PHE A 675 -17.44 -8.64 20.50
CA PHE A 675 -16.68 -9.72 19.87
C PHE A 675 -16.91 -9.85 18.38
N CYS A 676 -15.95 -10.47 17.69
CA CYS A 676 -16.15 -10.87 16.31
C CYS A 676 -17.02 -12.12 16.25
N PRO A 677 -17.81 -12.32 15.17
CA PRO A 677 -18.62 -13.52 14.99
C PRO A 677 -17.84 -14.82 15.21
N ASP A 678 -16.57 -14.88 14.78
CA ASP A 678 -15.72 -16.07 14.96
C ASP A 678 -15.40 -16.40 16.44
N SER A 679 -15.65 -15.46 17.36
CA SER A 679 -15.49 -15.67 18.80
C SER A 679 -16.79 -16.07 19.50
N ILE A 680 -17.92 -16.14 18.78
CA ILE A 680 -19.22 -16.50 19.37
C ILE A 680 -19.26 -17.97 19.81
N THR A 681 -18.50 -18.84 19.14
CA THR A 681 -18.39 -20.28 19.45
C THR A 681 -17.67 -20.57 20.77
N ARG A 682 -17.28 -19.53 21.49
CA ARG A 682 -16.59 -19.59 22.78
C ARG A 682 -17.44 -19.11 23.95
N ILE A 683 -18.71 -18.75 23.68
CA ILE A 683 -19.71 -18.45 24.70
C ILE A 683 -20.63 -19.66 24.73
N ASP A 684 -20.68 -20.36 25.87
CA ASP A 684 -21.63 -21.46 26.04
C ASP A 684 -23.03 -20.89 26.31
N TYR A 685 -24.07 -21.64 25.96
CA TYR A 685 -25.46 -21.22 26.20
C TYR A 685 -25.70 -20.91 27.69
N GLU A 686 -25.08 -21.68 28.58
CA GLU A 686 -25.10 -21.50 30.04
C GLU A 686 -24.43 -20.19 30.52
N ASP A 687 -23.65 -19.52 29.67
CA ASP A 687 -23.06 -18.21 29.98
C ASP A 687 -24.00 -17.03 29.68
N LEU A 688 -25.14 -17.29 29.01
CA LEU A 688 -26.13 -16.30 28.58
C LEU A 688 -27.44 -16.32 29.39
N GLU A 689 -27.68 -17.39 30.17
CA GLU A 689 -28.74 -17.46 31.19
C GLU A 689 -28.28 -16.81 32.50
#